data_AF-A0AA49JHR0-F1
#
_entry.id   AF-A0AA49JHR0-F1
#
_cell.length_a   1.000
_cell.length_b   1.000
_cell.length_c   1.000
_cell.angle_alpha   90.00
_cell.angle_beta   90.00
_cell.angle_gamma   90.00
#
_symmetry.space_group_name_H-M   'P 1'
#
loop_
_entity.id
_entity.type
_entity.pdbx_description
1 polymer ?
#
loop_
_entity_poly.entity_id
_entity_poly.type
_entity_poly.pdbx_seq_one_letter_code
_entity_poly.pdbx_strand_id
1 'polypeptide(L)'
;MKKLLLFTFGLFFCFLSCYQALAQDTYFVSPPPLGNNGNDGITAPWATIKYAVENVAVGDGDTIEIASALYNEIPFTINKSISLKGTGTGAVQMVPAGGNPMAFISVTSPEVQINNLTIDGDQRVASGLVISGTDVTVRNATITGAEVGILAESTATGLTLTNNNLANNTTAAIQNNSTAIVDASFNWWGSQEQSDVTSQQSGAVDYSPWLNSGADTEGGVIGFQGDYSSLSIDGDSPIAAGGVNDLQMVADLLNSNDLLRLIDSENTYPSLTINKPLVLDIPDGQPQIDTLEINIPDANNNTLLVTGNLLVPNSLSLTAGNIETGEDAQVTLGDNIQTTNESNGLLIGSFATTPRSLASGQTLNILGVSILGGGASNALSGLVIQRISGDQGIVENNGSQSIKSRWIINANQAPSGRGLTFSWSTVFDNRLEGNDQASVVVWRQPEGSEEWEPVTQSQAISSVNDFRSVTVNANEVTGFSTWTVSDDEEPLPITLTDFSAQLEKPSVRLAWTTASEINAHFFGIERSTDGFIFEEIAQNQAAGTSNSLRNYFYIDEGVTNRLSGTLYYRLRLVDFDDSYEYSDIIAVPLTSDSDLRVHADASTATLRLFTQHLPDDQYWVQVSDVLGNVVIESSFVADEENPTFHFPLNASTQSVYVVRCFGSQALFTQKFRVE
;
A
#
# COMPACT_ATOMS: atom_id res chain seq x y z
N MET A 1 -35.81 1.93 -12.75
CA MET A 1 -36.74 2.10 -13.89
C MET A 1 -36.06 2.95 -14.95
N LYS A 2 -35.78 2.34 -16.12
CA LYS A 2 -35.50 2.90 -17.47
C LYS A 2 -35.17 4.40 -17.63
N LYS A 3 -34.06 4.66 -18.31
CA LYS A 3 -33.80 5.65 -19.40
C LYS A 3 -32.31 5.50 -19.77
N LEU A 4 -31.86 4.96 -20.90
CA LEU A 4 -32.11 5.21 -22.33
C LEU A 4 -31.86 6.68 -22.76
N LEU A 5 -30.66 6.96 -23.28
CA LEU A 5 -30.33 8.04 -24.23
C LEU A 5 -29.17 7.52 -25.11
N LEU A 6 -29.43 7.03 -26.33
CA LEU A 6 -29.43 7.76 -27.61
C LEU A 6 -28.08 8.41 -27.96
N PHE A 7 -27.23 7.70 -28.70
CA PHE A 7 -26.22 8.28 -29.59
C PHE A 7 -26.78 8.33 -31.02
N THR A 8 -26.80 9.53 -31.58
CA THR A 8 -27.25 9.86 -32.93
C THR A 8 -26.27 9.34 -33.99
N PHE A 9 -26.74 8.42 -34.84
CA PHE A 9 -26.05 8.03 -36.08
C PHE A 9 -26.38 9.01 -37.21
N GLY A 10 -25.36 9.47 -37.92
CA GLY A 10 -25.47 10.27 -39.13
C GLY A 10 -26.11 9.47 -40.27
N LEU A 11 -27.08 10.10 -40.95
CA LEU A 11 -27.65 9.60 -42.21
C LEU A 11 -26.56 9.53 -43.28
N PHE A 12 -26.26 8.33 -43.78
CA PHE A 12 -25.65 8.14 -45.10
C PHE A 12 -26.69 7.49 -46.03
N PHE A 13 -26.86 8.11 -47.20
CA PHE A 13 -27.82 7.72 -48.23
C PHE A 13 -27.56 6.29 -48.71
N CYS A 14 -28.52 5.38 -48.50
CA CYS A 14 -28.52 4.04 -49.05
C CYS A 14 -29.14 4.06 -50.45
N PHE A 15 -28.35 3.76 -51.49
CA PHE A 15 -28.89 3.32 -52.77
C PHE A 15 -29.31 1.86 -52.62
N LEU A 16 -30.63 1.66 -52.62
CA LEU A 16 -31.33 0.39 -52.48
C LEU A 16 -30.97 -0.54 -53.65
N SER A 17 -30.05 -1.49 -53.43
CA SER A 17 -30.10 -2.78 -54.12
C SER A 17 -30.68 -3.79 -53.13
N CYS A 18 -31.73 -4.46 -53.56
CA CYS A 18 -32.53 -5.37 -52.76
C CYS A 18 -31.71 -6.64 -52.47
N TYR A 19 -30.91 -6.63 -51.40
CA TYR A 19 -30.43 -7.85 -50.76
C TYR A 19 -31.45 -8.24 -49.70
N GLN A 20 -32.17 -9.34 -49.91
CA GLN A 20 -32.88 -10.00 -48.83
C GLN A 20 -31.82 -10.40 -47.80
N ALA A 21 -31.95 -9.93 -46.56
CA ALA A 21 -31.16 -10.48 -45.46
C ALA A 21 -31.47 -11.98 -45.41
N LEU A 22 -30.48 -12.81 -45.71
CA LEU A 22 -30.56 -14.25 -45.54
C LEU A 22 -30.83 -14.51 -44.04
N ALA A 23 -31.63 -15.52 -43.74
CA ALA A 23 -31.81 -15.96 -42.37
C ALA A 23 -30.44 -16.42 -41.83
N GLN A 24 -30.04 -15.89 -40.67
CA GLN A 24 -28.83 -16.32 -39.98
C GLN A 24 -29.16 -17.57 -39.17
N ASP A 25 -28.50 -18.67 -39.48
CA ASP A 25 -28.68 -19.94 -38.80
C ASP A 25 -27.67 -20.10 -37.63
N THR A 26 -28.02 -20.96 -36.67
CA THR A 26 -27.14 -21.33 -35.56
C THR A 26 -26.87 -22.83 -35.62
N TYR A 27 -25.59 -23.18 -35.64
CA TYR A 27 -25.10 -24.54 -35.66
C TYR A 27 -24.41 -24.90 -34.35
N PHE A 28 -24.42 -26.17 -33.97
CA PHE A 28 -23.92 -26.66 -32.69
C PHE A 28 -22.77 -27.65 -32.88
N VAL A 29 -21.75 -27.52 -32.03
CA VAL A 29 -20.59 -28.43 -31.99
C VAL A 29 -20.41 -28.97 -30.57
N SER A 30 -20.22 -30.28 -30.44
CA SER A 30 -19.97 -30.97 -29.18
C SER A 30 -19.07 -32.17 -29.42
N PRO A 31 -18.13 -32.54 -28.54
CA PRO A 31 -17.33 -33.75 -28.77
C PRO A 31 -18.20 -35.03 -28.75
N PRO A 32 -17.68 -36.15 -29.29
CA PRO A 32 -18.31 -37.45 -29.11
C PRO A 32 -18.53 -37.80 -27.62
N PRO A 33 -19.61 -38.52 -27.27
CA PRO A 33 -20.54 -39.19 -28.17
C PRO A 33 -21.71 -38.31 -28.65
N LEU A 34 -21.85 -37.08 -28.13
CA LEU A 34 -22.97 -36.20 -28.50
C LEU A 34 -22.83 -35.68 -29.93
N GLY A 35 -21.64 -35.25 -30.31
CA GLY A 35 -21.37 -34.80 -31.67
C GLY A 35 -21.03 -35.93 -32.63
N ASN A 36 -21.52 -35.79 -33.86
CA ASN A 36 -21.18 -36.63 -34.99
C ASN A 36 -21.20 -35.79 -36.27
N ASN A 37 -20.15 -35.83 -37.09
CA ASN A 37 -20.08 -35.06 -38.33
C ASN A 37 -21.10 -35.51 -39.40
N GLY A 38 -21.78 -36.63 -39.19
CA GLY A 38 -22.96 -37.04 -39.97
C GLY A 38 -24.28 -36.37 -39.55
N ASN A 39 -24.30 -35.60 -38.46
CA ASN A 39 -25.48 -34.86 -38.01
C ASN A 39 -25.73 -33.61 -38.89
N ASP A 40 -26.88 -32.95 -38.69
CA ASP A 40 -27.26 -31.74 -39.42
C ASP A 40 -26.63 -30.44 -38.87
N GLY A 41 -26.05 -30.49 -37.66
CA GLY A 41 -25.47 -29.33 -36.98
C GLY A 41 -26.53 -28.41 -36.35
N ILE A 42 -27.83 -28.63 -36.56
CA ILE A 42 -28.90 -27.76 -36.06
C ILE A 42 -29.69 -28.48 -34.96
N THR A 43 -30.20 -29.67 -35.25
CA THR A 43 -30.95 -30.48 -34.28
C THR A 43 -30.05 -31.45 -33.52
N ALA A 44 -28.93 -31.83 -34.12
CA ALA A 44 -27.89 -32.64 -33.49
C ALA A 44 -26.50 -32.07 -33.82
N PRO A 45 -25.58 -31.97 -32.84
CA PRO A 45 -24.34 -31.24 -33.02
C PRO A 45 -23.33 -31.99 -33.88
N TRP A 46 -22.47 -31.27 -34.58
CA TRP A 46 -21.27 -31.84 -35.19
C TRP A 46 -20.20 -32.16 -34.15
N ALA A 47 -19.23 -33.01 -34.51
CA ALA A 47 -18.19 -33.49 -33.59
C ALA A 47 -16.98 -32.54 -33.46
N THR A 48 -16.64 -31.83 -34.53
CA THR A 48 -15.40 -31.03 -34.64
C THR A 48 -15.69 -29.64 -35.16
N ILE A 49 -14.98 -28.63 -34.64
CA ILE A 49 -15.11 -27.22 -34.99
C ILE A 49 -14.67 -27.00 -36.43
N LYS A 50 -13.57 -27.62 -36.87
CA LYS A 50 -13.12 -27.54 -38.27
C LYS A 50 -14.21 -27.97 -39.25
N TYR A 51 -14.85 -29.10 -38.98
CA TYR A 51 -15.92 -29.60 -39.83
C TYR A 51 -17.07 -28.60 -39.92
N ALA A 52 -17.45 -27.98 -38.81
CA ALA A 52 -18.50 -26.97 -38.77
C ALA A 52 -18.15 -25.74 -39.61
N VAL A 53 -16.96 -25.16 -39.40
CA VAL A 53 -16.46 -23.99 -40.13
C VAL A 53 -16.44 -24.23 -41.65
N GLU A 54 -15.94 -25.39 -42.06
CA GLU A 54 -15.79 -25.74 -43.48
C GLU A 54 -17.06 -26.33 -44.10
N ASN A 55 -18.09 -26.62 -43.31
CA ASN A 55 -19.32 -27.23 -43.82
C ASN A 55 -20.01 -26.29 -44.80
N VAL A 56 -20.45 -26.82 -45.93
CA VAL A 56 -21.15 -26.03 -46.97
C VAL A 56 -22.51 -25.49 -46.52
N ALA A 57 -23.10 -26.03 -45.45
CA ALA A 57 -24.34 -25.54 -44.87
C ALA A 57 -24.16 -24.20 -44.14
N VAL A 58 -23.01 -23.97 -43.52
CA VAL A 58 -22.70 -22.70 -42.84
C VAL A 58 -22.37 -21.64 -43.87
N GLY A 59 -23.12 -20.54 -43.89
CA GLY A 59 -22.93 -19.37 -44.74
C GLY A 59 -22.50 -18.12 -43.97
N ASP A 60 -22.36 -17.01 -44.69
CA ASP A 60 -22.04 -15.71 -44.09
C ASP A 60 -23.21 -15.21 -43.22
N GLY A 61 -22.88 -14.69 -42.05
CA GLY A 61 -23.81 -14.23 -41.02
C GLY A 61 -24.19 -15.30 -39.99
N ASP A 62 -23.84 -16.57 -40.20
CA ASP A 62 -24.22 -17.66 -39.31
C ASP A 62 -23.37 -17.72 -38.03
N THR A 63 -23.93 -18.39 -37.01
CA THR A 63 -23.26 -18.64 -35.72
C THR A 63 -22.98 -20.12 -35.52
N ILE A 64 -21.79 -20.44 -34.99
CA ILE A 64 -21.42 -21.77 -34.53
C ILE A 64 -21.23 -21.71 -33.01
N GLU A 65 -22.14 -22.35 -32.28
CA GLU A 65 -22.07 -22.51 -30.83
C GLU A 65 -21.33 -23.81 -30.46
N ILE A 66 -20.29 -23.67 -29.65
CA ILE A 66 -19.35 -24.74 -29.33
C ILE A 66 -19.46 -25.06 -27.84
N ALA A 67 -19.87 -26.27 -27.51
CA ALA A 67 -20.06 -26.69 -26.12
C ALA A 67 -18.73 -26.80 -25.36
N SER A 68 -18.72 -26.41 -24.09
CA SER A 68 -17.60 -26.56 -23.15
C SER A 68 -16.98 -27.96 -23.19
N ALA A 69 -15.77 -28.08 -23.75
CA ALA A 69 -14.97 -29.30 -23.82
C ALA A 69 -13.55 -29.00 -24.31
N LEU A 70 -12.70 -30.04 -24.28
CA LEU A 70 -11.43 -30.07 -25.00
C LEU A 70 -11.63 -30.58 -26.43
N TYR A 71 -11.19 -29.80 -27.42
CA TYR A 71 -11.23 -30.09 -28.84
C TYR A 71 -9.81 -30.23 -29.38
N ASN A 72 -9.47 -31.44 -29.83
CA ASN A 72 -8.24 -31.70 -30.57
C ASN A 72 -8.50 -31.43 -32.05
N GLU A 73 -8.10 -30.27 -32.55
CA GLU A 73 -8.38 -29.83 -33.91
C GLU A 73 -7.12 -29.88 -34.76
N ILE A 74 -7.23 -30.40 -35.98
CA ILE A 74 -6.21 -30.13 -36.99
C ILE A 74 -6.38 -28.67 -37.48
N PRO A 75 -5.31 -27.98 -37.87
CA PRO A 75 -5.39 -26.59 -38.33
C PRO A 75 -6.43 -26.37 -39.44
N PHE A 76 -7.10 -25.22 -39.41
CA PHE A 76 -8.17 -24.88 -40.36
C PHE A 76 -8.27 -23.39 -40.66
N THR A 77 -9.07 -23.06 -41.68
CA THR A 77 -9.27 -21.68 -42.14
C THR A 77 -10.74 -21.28 -42.02
N ILE A 78 -10.99 -20.12 -41.40
CA ILE A 78 -12.28 -19.43 -41.38
C ILE A 78 -12.33 -18.52 -42.61
N ASN A 79 -13.01 -18.98 -43.65
CA ASN A 79 -13.15 -18.29 -44.94
C ASN A 79 -14.57 -17.77 -45.22
N LYS A 80 -15.38 -17.66 -44.17
CA LYS A 80 -16.75 -17.12 -44.17
C LYS A 80 -16.91 -16.15 -43.02
N SER A 81 -17.79 -15.18 -43.18
CA SER A 81 -18.08 -14.16 -42.18
C SER A 81 -19.04 -14.74 -41.14
N ILE A 82 -18.49 -15.37 -40.09
CA ILE A 82 -19.26 -16.14 -39.10
C ILE A 82 -18.90 -15.76 -37.67
N SER A 83 -19.78 -16.11 -36.72
CA SER A 83 -19.51 -16.01 -35.28
C SER A 83 -19.20 -17.38 -34.69
N LEU A 84 -18.03 -17.54 -34.08
CA LEU A 84 -17.66 -18.69 -33.25
C LEU A 84 -17.84 -18.33 -31.79
N LYS A 85 -18.63 -19.12 -31.06
CA LYS A 85 -19.01 -18.80 -29.68
C LYS A 85 -18.96 -20.02 -28.78
N GLY A 86 -18.17 -19.94 -27.71
CA GLY A 86 -18.20 -20.94 -26.65
C GLY A 86 -19.49 -20.88 -25.83
N THR A 87 -20.07 -22.03 -25.50
CA THR A 87 -21.27 -22.18 -24.65
C THR A 87 -21.08 -23.22 -23.53
N GLY A 88 -21.86 -23.09 -22.45
CA GLY A 88 -21.79 -23.97 -21.28
C GLY A 88 -21.17 -23.30 -20.05
N THR A 89 -20.70 -24.10 -19.10
CA THR A 89 -20.20 -23.66 -17.78
C THR A 89 -18.71 -23.94 -17.56
N GLY A 90 -17.98 -24.33 -18.61
CA GLY A 90 -16.56 -24.64 -18.55
C GLY A 90 -15.85 -24.15 -19.81
N ALA A 91 -14.53 -24.31 -19.85
CA ALA A 91 -13.71 -23.83 -20.96
C ALA A 91 -14.01 -24.60 -22.26
N VAL A 92 -14.11 -23.87 -23.37
CA VAL A 92 -14.02 -24.45 -24.72
C VAL A 92 -12.57 -24.33 -25.15
N GLN A 93 -11.80 -25.40 -24.94
CA GLN A 93 -10.37 -25.41 -25.20
C GLN A 93 -10.07 -26.12 -26.52
N MET A 94 -9.39 -25.41 -27.41
CA MET A 94 -8.89 -25.93 -28.67
C MET A 94 -7.40 -26.12 -28.58
N VAL A 95 -6.92 -27.32 -28.90
CA VAL A 95 -5.50 -27.67 -28.96
C VAL A 95 -5.15 -28.30 -30.31
N PRO A 96 -3.95 -28.04 -30.88
CA PRO A 96 -3.51 -28.63 -32.14
C PRO A 96 -3.41 -30.15 -32.08
N ALA A 97 -4.08 -30.84 -32.98
CA ALA A 97 -3.89 -32.26 -33.26
C ALA A 97 -2.76 -32.46 -34.30
N GLY A 98 -1.76 -33.28 -33.97
CA GLY A 98 -0.70 -33.67 -34.93
C GLY A 98 0.61 -32.89 -34.79
N GLY A 99 1.21 -32.50 -35.92
CA GLY A 99 2.56 -31.92 -36.00
C GLY A 99 2.69 -30.47 -35.48
N ASN A 100 3.72 -29.75 -35.95
CA ASN A 100 4.02 -28.36 -35.57
C ASN A 100 3.61 -27.40 -36.71
N PRO A 101 2.34 -26.97 -36.78
CA PRO A 101 1.89 -26.10 -37.85
C PRO A 101 2.36 -24.65 -37.67
N MET A 102 2.50 -23.93 -38.79
CA MET A 102 2.82 -22.51 -38.77
C MET A 102 1.67 -21.67 -38.20
N ALA A 103 0.42 -22.03 -38.49
CA ALA A 103 -0.78 -21.38 -37.98
C ALA A 103 -1.75 -22.44 -37.46
N PHE A 104 -2.35 -22.22 -36.29
CA PHE A 104 -3.40 -23.10 -35.79
C PHE A 104 -4.75 -22.77 -36.44
N ILE A 105 -5.16 -21.50 -36.43
CA ILE A 105 -6.38 -21.03 -37.10
C ILE A 105 -6.03 -19.83 -37.99
N SER A 106 -6.46 -19.87 -39.25
CA SER A 106 -6.34 -18.74 -40.17
C SER A 106 -7.71 -18.08 -40.40
N VAL A 107 -7.80 -16.77 -40.29
CA VAL A 107 -9.04 -16.00 -40.49
C VAL A 107 -8.87 -15.11 -41.72
N THR A 108 -9.52 -15.49 -42.82
CA THR A 108 -9.37 -14.80 -44.11
C THR A 108 -10.60 -14.00 -44.53
N SER A 109 -11.75 -14.29 -43.91
CA SER A 109 -13.01 -13.58 -44.17
C SER A 109 -13.13 -12.31 -43.34
N PRO A 110 -13.84 -11.27 -43.81
CA PRO A 110 -14.15 -10.13 -42.97
C PRO A 110 -15.22 -10.46 -41.92
N GLU A 111 -15.43 -9.57 -40.94
CA GLU A 111 -16.53 -9.61 -39.97
C GLU A 111 -16.64 -10.92 -39.16
N VAL A 112 -15.52 -11.64 -39.00
CA VAL A 112 -15.47 -12.85 -38.18
C VAL A 112 -15.46 -12.46 -36.70
N GLN A 113 -16.26 -13.15 -35.90
CA GLN A 113 -16.31 -12.95 -34.45
C GLN A 113 -15.88 -14.22 -33.73
N ILE A 114 -14.96 -14.10 -32.78
CA ILE A 114 -14.48 -15.21 -31.94
C ILE A 114 -14.71 -14.83 -30.49
N ASN A 115 -15.57 -15.57 -29.79
CA ASN A 115 -15.99 -15.23 -28.44
C ASN A 115 -15.96 -16.45 -27.50
N ASN A 116 -15.46 -16.25 -26.28
CA ASN A 116 -15.51 -17.23 -25.19
C ASN A 116 -14.78 -18.55 -25.49
N LEU A 117 -13.64 -18.49 -26.19
CA LEU A 117 -12.84 -19.68 -26.55
C LEU A 117 -11.44 -19.63 -25.94
N THR A 118 -10.88 -20.79 -25.64
CA THR A 118 -9.44 -20.95 -25.37
C THR A 118 -8.77 -21.57 -26.59
N ILE A 119 -7.81 -20.86 -27.17
CA ILE A 119 -6.97 -21.31 -28.27
C ILE A 119 -5.57 -21.49 -27.69
N ASP A 120 -5.20 -22.75 -27.47
CA ASP A 120 -3.93 -23.11 -26.85
C ASP A 120 -3.04 -23.78 -27.90
N GLY A 121 -1.94 -23.12 -28.24
CA GLY A 121 -0.95 -23.62 -29.19
C GLY A 121 -0.14 -24.82 -28.69
N ASP A 122 -0.26 -25.19 -27.40
CA ASP A 122 0.43 -26.30 -26.75
C ASP A 122 1.95 -26.28 -27.01
N GLN A 123 2.52 -25.08 -27.08
CA GLN A 123 3.94 -24.78 -27.33
C GLN A 123 4.47 -25.36 -28.66
N ARG A 124 3.58 -25.67 -29.62
CA ARG A 124 3.91 -26.34 -30.89
C ARG A 124 3.67 -25.49 -32.12
N VAL A 125 3.00 -24.36 -31.99
CA VAL A 125 2.55 -23.54 -33.13
C VAL A 125 3.28 -22.20 -33.18
N ALA A 126 3.67 -21.78 -34.38
CA ALA A 126 4.29 -20.47 -34.57
C ALA A 126 3.26 -19.34 -34.38
N SER A 127 2.01 -19.53 -34.81
CA SER A 127 0.93 -18.57 -34.53
C SER A 127 -0.37 -19.27 -34.13
N GLY A 128 -0.99 -18.81 -33.04
CA GLY A 128 -2.30 -19.30 -32.61
C GLY A 128 -3.39 -18.88 -33.60
N LEU A 129 -3.56 -17.56 -33.78
CA LEU A 129 -4.41 -16.96 -34.80
C LEU A 129 -3.57 -16.24 -35.85
N VAL A 130 -3.87 -16.45 -37.13
CA VAL A 130 -3.37 -15.63 -38.25
C VAL A 130 -4.56 -14.95 -38.92
N ILE A 131 -4.61 -13.62 -38.90
CA ILE A 131 -5.75 -12.83 -39.37
C ILE A 131 -5.32 -12.01 -40.59
N SER A 132 -5.95 -12.28 -41.74
CA SER A 132 -5.79 -11.50 -42.97
C SER A 132 -7.08 -10.78 -43.40
N GLY A 133 -8.23 -11.16 -42.81
CA GLY A 133 -9.53 -10.53 -43.00
C GLY A 133 -9.67 -9.19 -42.27
N THR A 134 -10.73 -8.45 -42.59
CA THR A 134 -11.03 -7.13 -41.99
C THR A 134 -12.14 -7.24 -40.94
N ASP A 135 -12.22 -6.28 -40.02
CA ASP A 135 -13.33 -6.15 -39.07
C ASP A 135 -13.53 -7.39 -38.19
N VAL A 136 -12.44 -8.10 -37.89
CA VAL A 136 -12.43 -9.31 -37.06
C VAL A 136 -12.40 -8.91 -35.59
N THR A 137 -13.30 -9.51 -34.81
CA THR A 137 -13.41 -9.29 -33.37
C THR A 137 -13.04 -10.55 -32.60
N VAL A 138 -12.18 -10.42 -31.58
CA VAL A 138 -11.84 -11.51 -30.64
C VAL A 138 -12.07 -11.02 -29.23
N ARG A 139 -12.95 -11.69 -28.47
CA ARG A 139 -13.32 -11.27 -27.12
C ARG A 139 -13.51 -12.41 -26.14
N ASN A 140 -13.26 -12.12 -24.87
CA ASN A 140 -13.42 -13.06 -23.75
C ASN A 140 -12.68 -14.37 -24.02
N ALA A 141 -11.58 -14.32 -24.77
CA ALA A 141 -10.84 -15.49 -25.19
C ALA A 141 -9.57 -15.65 -24.35
N THR A 142 -9.03 -16.87 -24.32
CA THR A 142 -7.66 -17.12 -23.88
C THR A 142 -6.85 -17.58 -25.08
N ILE A 143 -5.77 -16.89 -25.41
CA ILE A 143 -4.89 -17.23 -26.54
C ILE A 143 -3.48 -17.38 -25.99
N THR A 144 -3.01 -18.61 -25.96
CA THR A 144 -1.83 -18.99 -25.19
C THR A 144 -1.05 -20.09 -25.90
N GLY A 145 0.18 -20.35 -25.45
CA GLY A 145 0.93 -21.53 -25.89
C GLY A 145 1.44 -21.48 -27.32
N ALA A 146 1.50 -20.30 -27.94
CA ALA A 146 2.09 -20.11 -29.27
C ALA A 146 3.38 -19.29 -29.20
N GLU A 147 4.17 -19.29 -30.27
CA GLU A 147 5.25 -18.30 -30.40
C GLU A 147 4.64 -16.89 -30.50
N VAL A 148 3.70 -16.71 -31.42
CA VAL A 148 2.87 -15.51 -31.56
C VAL A 148 1.41 -15.86 -31.25
N GLY A 149 0.78 -15.20 -30.29
CA GLY A 149 -0.63 -15.43 -29.97
C GLY A 149 -1.53 -15.12 -31.17
N ILE A 150 -1.51 -13.86 -31.60
CA ILE A 150 -2.27 -13.34 -32.74
C ILE A 150 -1.34 -12.63 -33.72
N LEU A 151 -1.31 -13.08 -34.96
CA LEU A 151 -0.61 -12.45 -36.08
C LEU A 151 -1.61 -11.74 -36.99
N ALA A 152 -1.59 -10.41 -37.04
CA ALA A 152 -2.34 -9.64 -38.03
C ALA A 152 -1.47 -9.45 -39.28
N GLU A 153 -1.89 -10.00 -40.42
CA GLU A 153 -1.19 -9.88 -41.70
C GLU A 153 -1.35 -8.48 -42.31
N SER A 154 -0.55 -8.18 -43.34
CA SER A 154 -0.49 -6.84 -43.94
C SER A 154 -1.81 -6.30 -44.50
N THR A 155 -2.79 -7.17 -44.76
CA THR A 155 -4.12 -6.81 -45.28
C THR A 155 -5.17 -6.59 -44.20
N ALA A 156 -4.88 -6.97 -42.95
CA ALA A 156 -5.85 -6.87 -41.86
C ALA A 156 -6.10 -5.41 -41.47
N THR A 157 -7.37 -5.06 -41.26
CA THR A 157 -7.81 -3.73 -40.80
C THR A 157 -9.05 -3.86 -39.93
N GLY A 158 -9.29 -2.94 -39.01
CA GLY A 158 -10.50 -2.96 -38.17
C GLY A 158 -10.51 -4.09 -37.13
N LEU A 159 -9.34 -4.52 -36.67
CA LEU A 159 -9.25 -5.58 -35.67
C LEU A 159 -9.56 -5.05 -34.28
N THR A 160 -10.45 -5.76 -33.59
CA THR A 160 -10.86 -5.46 -32.21
C THR A 160 -10.64 -6.69 -31.34
N LEU A 161 -9.60 -6.66 -30.53
CA LEU A 161 -9.10 -7.77 -29.73
C LEU A 161 -9.21 -7.36 -28.26
N THR A 162 -10.38 -7.50 -27.62
CA THR A 162 -10.59 -6.93 -26.28
C THR A 162 -11.04 -7.97 -25.26
N ASN A 163 -10.73 -7.78 -23.98
CA ASN A 163 -11.11 -8.71 -22.90
C ASN A 163 -10.55 -10.12 -23.11
N ASN A 164 -9.29 -10.24 -23.50
CA ASN A 164 -8.64 -11.53 -23.69
C ASN A 164 -7.51 -11.73 -22.68
N ASN A 165 -7.26 -13.00 -22.36
CA ASN A 165 -6.03 -13.42 -21.70
C ASN A 165 -5.03 -13.86 -22.77
N LEU A 166 -3.96 -13.09 -22.95
CA LEU A 166 -2.94 -13.29 -23.98
C LEU A 166 -1.60 -13.77 -23.41
N ALA A 167 -1.61 -14.27 -22.17
CA ALA A 167 -0.40 -14.68 -21.48
C ALA A 167 0.22 -15.98 -22.06
N ASN A 168 1.50 -16.20 -21.75
CA ASN A 168 2.28 -17.38 -22.10
C ASN A 168 2.45 -17.64 -23.61
N ASN A 169 2.59 -16.57 -24.39
CA ASN A 169 3.12 -16.63 -25.75
C ASN A 169 4.61 -16.22 -25.74
N THR A 170 5.46 -16.90 -26.51
CA THR A 170 6.92 -16.80 -26.28
C THR A 170 7.62 -15.66 -27.02
N THR A 171 7.04 -15.18 -28.12
CA THR A 171 7.62 -14.12 -28.97
C THR A 171 6.81 -12.84 -28.88
N ALA A 172 5.47 -12.94 -29.00
CA ALA A 172 4.55 -11.82 -28.81
C ALA A 172 3.14 -12.35 -28.52
N ALA A 173 2.37 -11.64 -27.71
CA ALA A 173 0.93 -11.82 -27.63
C ALA A 173 0.26 -11.39 -28.95
N ILE A 174 0.65 -10.22 -29.49
CA ILE A 174 0.12 -9.68 -30.74
C ILE A 174 1.26 -9.18 -31.62
N GLN A 175 1.33 -9.69 -32.85
CA GLN A 175 2.19 -9.15 -33.90
C GLN A 175 1.32 -8.55 -35.01
N ASN A 176 1.39 -7.22 -35.16
CA ASN A 176 0.72 -6.49 -36.22
C ASN A 176 1.68 -6.15 -37.36
N ASN A 177 1.53 -6.84 -38.49
CA ASN A 177 2.27 -6.55 -39.73
C ASN A 177 1.49 -5.64 -40.69
N SER A 178 0.32 -5.14 -40.29
CA SER A 178 -0.49 -4.19 -41.05
C SER A 178 -0.09 -2.75 -40.77
N THR A 179 -0.59 -1.82 -41.57
CA THR A 179 -0.45 -0.37 -41.32
C THR A 179 -1.59 0.21 -40.47
N ALA A 180 -2.64 -0.56 -40.22
CA ALA A 180 -3.76 -0.13 -39.39
C ALA A 180 -3.44 -0.37 -37.92
N ILE A 181 -3.95 0.50 -37.04
CA ILE A 181 -3.85 0.28 -35.60
C ILE A 181 -4.84 -0.84 -35.22
N VAL A 182 -4.35 -1.82 -34.48
CA VAL A 182 -5.17 -2.88 -33.88
C VAL A 182 -5.67 -2.38 -32.53
N ASP A 183 -6.98 -2.39 -32.30
CA ASP A 183 -7.55 -2.14 -30.97
C ASP A 183 -7.34 -3.40 -30.12
N ALA A 184 -6.47 -3.30 -29.13
CA ALA A 184 -6.15 -4.36 -28.17
C ALA A 184 -6.36 -3.88 -26.72
N SER A 185 -7.36 -3.03 -26.51
CA SER A 185 -7.76 -2.55 -25.19
C SER A 185 -8.33 -3.67 -24.31
N PHE A 186 -8.21 -3.51 -22.99
CA PHE A 186 -8.74 -4.39 -21.95
C PHE A 186 -8.27 -5.85 -22.01
N ASN A 187 -7.04 -6.10 -22.46
CA ASN A 187 -6.45 -7.44 -22.40
C ASN A 187 -5.56 -7.62 -21.17
N TRP A 188 -5.41 -8.86 -20.73
CA TRP A 188 -4.33 -9.29 -19.86
C TRP A 188 -3.16 -9.78 -20.72
N TRP A 189 -1.99 -9.17 -20.55
CA TRP A 189 -0.80 -9.43 -21.36
C TRP A 189 0.17 -10.44 -20.73
N GLY A 190 -0.12 -10.91 -19.51
CA GLY A 190 0.79 -11.77 -18.75
C GLY A 190 1.64 -11.05 -17.71
N SER A 191 1.62 -9.71 -17.69
CA SER A 191 2.35 -8.89 -16.71
C SER A 191 1.62 -7.57 -16.45
N GLN A 192 1.90 -6.98 -15.29
CA GLN A 192 1.50 -5.61 -14.92
C GLN A 192 2.58 -4.58 -15.28
N GLU A 193 3.80 -5.03 -15.59
CA GLU A 193 4.95 -4.18 -15.85
C GLU A 193 4.92 -3.65 -17.28
N GLN A 194 5.03 -2.33 -17.46
CA GLN A 194 4.99 -1.68 -18.78
C GLN A 194 5.98 -2.30 -19.76
N SER A 195 7.22 -2.54 -19.31
CA SER A 195 8.27 -3.11 -20.16
C SER A 195 7.93 -4.52 -20.67
N ASP A 196 7.21 -5.31 -19.88
CA ASP A 196 6.75 -6.63 -20.30
C ASP A 196 5.58 -6.51 -21.27
N VAL A 197 4.57 -5.68 -20.97
CA VAL A 197 3.40 -5.45 -21.84
C VAL A 197 3.84 -4.97 -23.22
N THR A 198 4.73 -3.97 -23.26
CA THR A 198 5.27 -3.43 -24.51
C THR A 198 6.12 -4.44 -25.27
N SER A 199 6.81 -5.35 -24.59
CA SER A 199 7.55 -6.46 -25.25
C SER A 199 6.64 -7.53 -25.86
N GLN A 200 5.40 -7.64 -25.39
CA GLN A 200 4.42 -8.62 -25.88
C GLN A 200 3.67 -8.15 -27.14
N GLN A 201 3.93 -6.94 -27.61
CA GLN A 201 3.35 -6.42 -28.84
C GLN A 201 4.44 -6.08 -29.87
N SER A 202 4.07 -6.11 -31.15
CA SER A 202 4.90 -5.62 -32.25
C SER A 202 4.03 -4.94 -33.29
N GLY A 203 4.45 -3.78 -33.77
CA GLY A 203 3.71 -2.98 -34.76
C GLY A 203 2.72 -2.01 -34.11
N ALA A 204 1.74 -1.54 -34.87
CA ALA A 204 0.79 -0.54 -34.39
C ALA A 204 -0.36 -1.19 -33.60
N VAL A 205 -0.23 -1.28 -32.28
CA VAL A 205 -1.21 -1.92 -31.39
C VAL A 205 -1.61 -0.94 -30.30
N ASP A 206 -2.90 -0.64 -30.18
CA ASP A 206 -3.47 0.12 -29.06
C ASP A 206 -3.70 -0.83 -27.90
N TYR A 207 -2.75 -0.90 -26.97
CA TYR A 207 -2.77 -1.85 -25.85
C TYR A 207 -3.36 -1.26 -24.56
N SER A 208 -3.82 0.00 -24.60
CA SER A 208 -4.33 0.73 -23.45
C SER A 208 -5.86 0.94 -23.51
N PRO A 209 -6.56 0.92 -22.37
CA PRO A 209 -6.08 0.45 -21.07
C PRO A 209 -5.83 -1.05 -21.08
N TRP A 210 -4.96 -1.57 -20.20
CA TRP A 210 -4.85 -3.03 -19.99
C TRP A 210 -5.25 -3.44 -18.57
N LEU A 211 -5.57 -4.72 -18.43
CA LEU A 211 -5.94 -5.34 -17.17
C LEU A 211 -4.69 -5.60 -16.34
N ASN A 212 -4.72 -5.31 -15.04
CA ASN A 212 -3.61 -5.61 -14.15
C ASN A 212 -3.72 -7.00 -13.49
N SER A 213 -4.68 -7.83 -13.88
CA SER A 213 -4.80 -9.19 -13.36
C SER A 213 -5.26 -10.14 -14.46
N GLY A 214 -4.61 -11.30 -14.52
CA GLY A 214 -5.01 -12.42 -15.36
C GLY A 214 -6.02 -13.35 -14.69
N ALA A 215 -6.50 -13.00 -13.50
CA ALA A 215 -7.53 -13.78 -12.81
C ALA A 215 -8.86 -13.64 -13.54
N ASP A 216 -9.52 -14.79 -13.73
CA ASP A 216 -10.90 -14.84 -14.20
C ASP A 216 -11.83 -14.53 -13.02
N THR A 217 -12.48 -13.37 -13.06
CA THR A 217 -13.21 -12.82 -11.90
C THR A 217 -14.59 -13.43 -11.70
N GLU A 218 -15.17 -14.05 -12.73
CA GLU A 218 -16.48 -14.68 -12.66
C GLU A 218 -16.40 -16.18 -12.98
N GLY A 219 -15.69 -16.91 -12.12
CA GLY A 219 -15.51 -18.36 -12.27
C GLY A 219 -16.82 -19.12 -12.51
N GLY A 220 -16.85 -19.92 -13.58
CA GLY A 220 -18.02 -20.69 -14.02
C GLY A 220 -18.86 -19.99 -15.08
N VAL A 221 -18.59 -18.71 -15.37
CA VAL A 221 -18.99 -18.08 -16.63
C VAL A 221 -18.01 -18.50 -17.73
N ILE A 222 -18.51 -18.62 -18.96
CA ILE A 222 -17.69 -19.08 -20.08
C ILE A 222 -16.91 -17.94 -20.73
N GLY A 223 -15.64 -18.20 -21.04
CA GLY A 223 -14.70 -17.20 -21.55
C GLY A 223 -13.93 -16.52 -20.42
N PHE A 224 -12.93 -15.73 -20.78
CA PHE A 224 -12.14 -14.95 -19.84
C PHE A 224 -12.92 -13.72 -19.37
N GLN A 225 -13.07 -13.56 -18.05
CA GLN A 225 -13.71 -12.40 -17.45
C GLN A 225 -12.67 -11.56 -16.71
N GLY A 226 -12.25 -10.49 -17.36
CA GLY A 226 -11.19 -9.61 -16.89
C GLY A 226 -11.49 -8.97 -15.54
N ASP A 227 -10.44 -8.67 -14.79
CA ASP A 227 -10.51 -7.89 -13.56
C ASP A 227 -10.35 -6.40 -13.86
N TYR A 228 -11.44 -5.66 -13.69
CA TYR A 228 -11.48 -4.21 -13.90
C TYR A 228 -11.23 -3.42 -12.63
N SER A 229 -10.93 -4.07 -11.49
CA SER A 229 -10.61 -3.35 -10.25
C SER A 229 -9.28 -2.59 -10.32
N SER A 230 -8.48 -2.88 -11.34
CA SER A 230 -7.25 -2.16 -11.62
C SER A 230 -6.97 -2.11 -13.12
N LEU A 231 -6.86 -0.90 -13.65
CA LEU A 231 -6.59 -0.65 -15.07
C LEU A 231 -5.38 0.26 -15.22
N SER A 232 -4.56 -0.04 -16.21
CA SER A 232 -3.39 0.78 -16.55
C SER A 232 -3.57 1.46 -17.90
N ILE A 233 -3.21 2.74 -17.98
CA ILE A 233 -3.13 3.52 -19.22
C ILE A 233 -1.66 3.87 -19.45
N ASP A 234 -1.17 3.68 -20.67
CA ASP A 234 0.14 4.13 -21.11
C ASP A 234 0.00 5.23 -22.16
N GLY A 235 0.62 6.38 -21.91
CA GLY A 235 0.66 7.52 -22.83
C GLY A 235 1.32 7.21 -24.17
N ASP A 236 2.24 6.24 -24.21
CA ASP A 236 2.91 5.81 -25.43
C ASP A 236 2.06 4.86 -26.30
N SER A 237 0.93 4.38 -25.78
CA SER A 237 0.03 3.51 -26.55
C SER A 237 -0.57 4.24 -27.75
N PRO A 238 -0.43 3.72 -28.98
CA PRO A 238 -1.18 4.20 -30.14
C PRO A 238 -2.68 4.25 -29.86
N ILE A 239 -3.41 5.18 -30.49
CA ILE A 239 -4.86 5.28 -30.31
C ILE A 239 -5.57 4.75 -31.57
N ALA A 240 -6.31 3.66 -31.43
CA ALA A 240 -7.13 3.12 -32.52
C ALA A 240 -8.25 4.10 -32.91
N ALA A 241 -8.81 3.95 -34.12
CA ALA A 241 -9.93 4.79 -34.54
C ALA A 241 -11.19 4.47 -33.71
N GLY A 242 -11.63 5.43 -32.88
CA GLY A 242 -12.67 5.16 -31.87
C GLY A 242 -12.14 4.42 -30.63
N GLY A 243 -10.82 4.25 -30.53
CA GLY A 243 -10.10 3.69 -29.38
C GLY A 243 -10.16 4.62 -28.17
N VAL A 244 -9.78 4.04 -27.03
CA VAL A 244 -10.13 4.55 -25.70
C VAL A 244 -8.88 4.73 -24.85
N ASN A 245 -8.09 5.75 -25.19
CA ASN A 245 -7.13 6.37 -24.27
C ASN A 245 -7.75 7.55 -23.49
N ASP A 246 -9.08 7.52 -23.35
CA ASP A 246 -9.84 8.53 -22.62
C ASP A 246 -9.72 8.26 -21.12
N LEU A 247 -8.83 9.02 -20.47
CA LEU A 247 -8.62 8.98 -19.03
C LEU A 247 -9.94 9.08 -18.24
N GLN A 248 -10.90 9.89 -18.73
CA GLN A 248 -12.21 10.02 -18.10
C GLN A 248 -13.01 8.73 -18.21
N MET A 249 -13.01 8.08 -19.38
CA MET A 249 -13.75 6.84 -19.58
C MET A 249 -13.24 5.73 -18.65
N VAL A 250 -11.92 5.60 -18.48
CA VAL A 250 -11.35 4.60 -17.58
C VAL A 250 -11.71 4.91 -16.13
N ALA A 251 -11.60 6.17 -15.70
CA ALA A 251 -12.06 6.60 -14.38
C ALA A 251 -13.56 6.33 -14.15
N ASP A 252 -14.38 6.49 -15.19
CA ASP A 252 -15.82 6.20 -15.13
C ASP A 252 -16.13 4.69 -15.06
N LEU A 253 -15.30 3.85 -15.67
CA LEU A 253 -15.46 2.39 -15.69
C LEU A 253 -15.11 1.74 -14.34
N LEU A 254 -14.10 2.24 -13.65
CA LEU A 254 -13.62 1.75 -12.35
C LEU A 254 -14.70 1.86 -11.27
N ASN A 255 -14.76 0.94 -10.31
CA ASN A 255 -15.61 1.07 -9.12
C ASN A 255 -14.96 1.96 -8.06
N SER A 256 -15.68 2.26 -6.98
CA SER A 256 -15.11 3.02 -5.87
C SER A 256 -13.93 2.29 -5.22
N ASN A 257 -12.84 3.01 -4.99
CA ASN A 257 -11.55 2.55 -4.45
C ASN A 257 -10.73 1.64 -5.38
N ASP A 258 -11.17 1.47 -6.63
CA ASP A 258 -10.37 0.77 -7.64
C ASP A 258 -9.16 1.62 -8.06
N LEU A 259 -8.18 0.96 -8.70
CA LEU A 259 -6.89 1.55 -9.06
C LEU A 259 -6.84 1.94 -10.55
N LEU A 260 -6.53 3.20 -10.81
CA LEU A 260 -6.18 3.73 -12.12
C LEU A 260 -4.68 3.99 -12.16
N ARG A 261 -3.94 3.18 -12.92
CA ARG A 261 -2.50 3.37 -13.09
C ARG A 261 -2.22 4.22 -14.32
N LEU A 262 -1.51 5.32 -14.15
CA LEU A 262 -1.00 6.15 -15.23
C LEU A 262 0.48 5.86 -15.45
N ILE A 263 0.78 5.34 -16.62
CA ILE A 263 2.12 5.01 -17.08
C ILE A 263 2.45 5.97 -18.22
N ASP A 264 3.73 6.37 -18.28
CA ASP A 264 4.28 7.48 -19.06
C ASP A 264 4.30 8.82 -18.32
N SER A 265 5.53 9.21 -17.98
CA SER A 265 5.92 10.27 -17.06
C SER A 265 5.62 11.70 -17.52
N GLU A 266 5.34 11.91 -18.82
CA GLU A 266 5.29 13.26 -19.41
C GLU A 266 4.03 13.52 -20.26
N ASN A 267 3.09 12.56 -20.28
CA ASN A 267 1.89 12.73 -21.09
C ASN A 267 0.97 13.81 -20.51
N THR A 268 0.22 14.47 -21.40
CA THR A 268 -0.73 15.53 -21.04
C THR A 268 -2.16 15.11 -21.31
N TYR A 269 -2.97 15.12 -20.27
CA TYR A 269 -4.40 14.85 -20.29
C TYR A 269 -5.19 16.16 -20.14
N PRO A 270 -6.21 16.42 -20.98
CA PRO A 270 -6.92 17.69 -21.00
C PRO A 270 -7.81 17.91 -19.76
N SER A 271 -8.39 16.84 -19.22
CA SER A 271 -9.24 16.93 -18.04
C SER A 271 -9.47 15.57 -17.38
N LEU A 272 -9.74 15.60 -16.08
CA LEU A 272 -10.24 14.46 -15.32
C LEU A 272 -11.23 14.96 -14.25
N THR A 273 -12.42 14.35 -14.22
CA THR A 273 -13.43 14.55 -13.17
C THR A 273 -13.58 13.26 -12.39
N ILE A 274 -13.33 13.32 -11.08
CA ILE A 274 -13.45 12.20 -10.15
C ILE A 274 -14.76 12.29 -9.40
N ASN A 275 -15.68 11.36 -9.69
CA ASN A 275 -17.02 11.33 -9.09
C ASN A 275 -17.20 10.25 -8.00
N LYS A 276 -16.12 9.52 -7.69
CA LYS A 276 -16.08 8.41 -6.73
C LYS A 276 -14.65 8.28 -6.16
N PRO A 277 -14.47 7.71 -4.96
CA PRO A 277 -13.13 7.43 -4.45
C PRO A 277 -12.35 6.56 -5.43
N LEU A 278 -11.07 6.86 -5.67
CA LEU A 278 -10.18 6.10 -6.55
C LEU A 278 -8.74 6.22 -6.07
N VAL A 279 -7.91 5.25 -6.44
CA VAL A 279 -6.45 5.35 -6.34
C VAL A 279 -5.90 5.68 -7.72
N LEU A 280 -5.29 6.86 -7.86
CA LEU A 280 -4.51 7.24 -9.03
C LEU A 280 -3.05 6.86 -8.78
N ASP A 281 -2.65 5.72 -9.35
CA ASP A 281 -1.29 5.22 -9.22
C ASP A 281 -0.38 5.81 -10.30
N ILE A 282 0.73 6.44 -9.88
CA ILE A 282 1.72 7.03 -10.79
C ILE A 282 3.09 6.46 -10.38
N PRO A 283 3.51 5.33 -10.96
CA PRO A 283 4.71 4.62 -10.52
C PRO A 283 6.02 5.33 -10.86
N ASP A 284 6.03 6.16 -11.92
CA ASP A 284 7.19 6.95 -12.33
C ASP A 284 6.73 8.24 -13.03
N GLY A 285 7.56 9.28 -12.97
CA GLY A 285 7.31 10.53 -13.67
C GLY A 285 6.42 11.56 -13.00
N GLN A 286 5.92 12.49 -13.82
CA GLN A 286 4.98 13.53 -13.42
C GLN A 286 4.01 13.85 -14.58
N PRO A 287 3.02 12.97 -14.87
CA PRO A 287 2.01 13.25 -15.88
C PRO A 287 1.26 14.54 -15.57
N GLN A 288 0.74 15.17 -16.63
CA GLN A 288 0.01 16.43 -16.55
C GLN A 288 -1.48 16.19 -16.74
N ILE A 289 -2.31 16.64 -15.79
CA ILE A 289 -3.77 16.75 -15.95
C ILE A 289 -4.12 18.21 -15.92
N ASP A 290 -4.43 18.79 -17.08
CA ASP A 290 -4.69 20.23 -17.25
C ASP A 290 -5.76 20.74 -16.28
N THR A 291 -6.89 20.03 -16.23
CA THR A 291 -8.02 20.36 -15.37
C THR A 291 -8.45 19.15 -14.54
N LEU A 292 -8.31 19.23 -13.22
CA LEU A 292 -8.73 18.19 -12.29
C LEU A 292 -9.93 18.68 -11.45
N GLU A 293 -11.04 17.96 -11.51
CA GLU A 293 -12.23 18.20 -10.70
C GLU A 293 -12.48 17.03 -9.75
N ILE A 294 -12.61 17.32 -8.46
CA ILE A 294 -12.99 16.35 -7.43
C ILE A 294 -14.44 16.64 -7.04
N ASN A 295 -15.32 15.69 -7.34
CA ASN A 295 -16.76 15.74 -7.14
C ASN A 295 -17.27 14.41 -6.53
N ILE A 296 -16.68 13.97 -5.42
CA ILE A 296 -17.01 12.73 -4.74
C ILE A 296 -18.13 13.02 -3.71
N PRO A 297 -19.40 12.65 -3.96
CA PRO A 297 -20.49 12.97 -3.06
C PRO A 297 -20.41 12.06 -1.82
N ASP A 298 -20.48 12.67 -0.62
CA ASP A 298 -20.27 12.06 0.73
C ASP A 298 -18.79 12.05 1.19
N ALA A 299 -18.40 13.15 1.86
CA ALA A 299 -17.02 13.53 2.17
C ALA A 299 -16.44 12.92 3.47
N ASN A 300 -17.14 11.97 4.09
CA ASN A 300 -16.64 11.30 5.30
C ASN A 300 -15.65 10.18 4.90
N ASN A 301 -14.37 10.52 4.74
CA ASN A 301 -13.22 9.64 4.39
C ASN A 301 -13.03 9.22 2.91
N ASN A 302 -13.81 9.77 1.98
CA ASN A 302 -13.71 9.42 0.56
C ASN A 302 -12.76 10.36 -0.18
N THR A 303 -11.72 9.81 -0.82
CA THR A 303 -10.68 10.59 -1.48
C THR A 303 -10.28 10.04 -2.85
N LEU A 304 -9.77 10.93 -3.71
CA LEU A 304 -8.80 10.55 -4.73
C LEU A 304 -7.42 10.45 -4.06
N LEU A 305 -6.88 9.23 -3.94
CA LEU A 305 -5.51 9.03 -3.47
C LEU A 305 -4.54 9.03 -4.67
N VAL A 306 -3.55 9.92 -4.67
CA VAL A 306 -2.51 10.03 -5.69
C VAL A 306 -1.20 9.49 -5.13
N THR A 307 -0.67 8.38 -5.65
CA THR A 307 0.50 7.70 -5.07
C THR A 307 1.84 8.14 -5.63
N GLY A 308 1.86 8.95 -6.70
CA GLY A 308 3.08 9.53 -7.26
C GLY A 308 2.92 10.98 -7.68
N ASN A 309 3.93 11.54 -8.36
CA ASN A 309 3.91 12.97 -8.67
C ASN A 309 2.93 13.30 -9.79
N LEU A 310 2.18 14.39 -9.63
CA LEU A 310 1.19 14.86 -10.60
C LEU A 310 1.35 16.35 -10.85
N LEU A 311 1.23 16.79 -12.10
CA LEU A 311 1.16 18.22 -12.46
C LEU A 311 -0.27 18.61 -12.85
N VAL A 312 -0.82 19.65 -12.20
CA VAL A 312 -2.13 20.23 -12.49
C VAL A 312 -1.97 21.72 -12.83
N PRO A 313 -1.75 22.07 -14.11
CA PRO A 313 -1.31 23.41 -14.49
C PRO A 313 -2.42 24.46 -14.58
N ASN A 314 -3.66 24.07 -14.95
CA ASN A 314 -4.71 25.04 -15.28
C ASN A 314 -5.74 25.20 -14.17
N SER A 315 -6.33 24.11 -13.69
CA SER A 315 -7.39 24.19 -12.68
C SER A 315 -7.46 22.94 -11.81
N LEU A 316 -7.55 23.16 -10.48
CA LEU A 316 -7.96 22.16 -9.49
C LEU A 316 -9.24 22.67 -8.81
N SER A 317 -10.34 21.93 -8.94
CA SER A 317 -11.63 22.29 -8.36
C SER A 317 -12.12 21.21 -7.39
N LEU A 318 -12.43 21.61 -6.15
CA LEU A 318 -13.03 20.76 -5.14
C LEU A 318 -14.52 21.12 -5.04
N THR A 319 -15.38 20.42 -5.80
CA THR A 319 -16.84 20.59 -5.71
C THR A 319 -17.43 19.74 -4.61
N ALA A 320 -16.87 18.54 -4.38
CA ALA A 320 -17.12 17.70 -3.22
C ALA A 320 -15.97 16.68 -3.03
N GLY A 321 -15.58 16.39 -1.79
CA GLY A 321 -14.63 15.31 -1.46
C GLY A 321 -13.16 15.73 -1.49
N ASN A 322 -12.27 14.83 -1.06
CA ASN A 322 -10.87 15.15 -0.78
C ASN A 322 -9.93 14.64 -1.87
N ILE A 323 -8.78 15.27 -2.02
CA ILE A 323 -7.63 14.71 -2.73
C ILE A 323 -6.48 14.52 -1.74
N GLU A 324 -5.93 13.32 -1.74
CA GLU A 324 -4.86 12.88 -0.85
C GLU A 324 -3.64 12.46 -1.67
N THR A 325 -2.45 12.68 -1.13
CA THR A 325 -1.19 12.22 -1.71
C THR A 325 -0.58 11.14 -0.82
N GLY A 326 0.03 10.14 -1.45
CA GLY A 326 0.89 9.18 -0.75
C GLY A 326 2.12 9.86 -0.13
N GLU A 327 2.83 9.14 0.72
CA GLU A 327 3.97 9.67 1.51
C GLU A 327 5.07 10.31 0.66
N ASP A 328 5.39 9.70 -0.49
CA ASP A 328 6.42 10.18 -1.43
C ASP A 328 5.83 10.95 -2.63
N ALA A 329 4.52 11.19 -2.65
CA ALA A 329 3.82 11.81 -3.77
C ALA A 329 3.66 13.32 -3.59
N GLN A 330 3.68 14.06 -4.69
CA GLN A 330 3.37 15.49 -4.70
C GLN A 330 2.47 15.88 -5.87
N VAL A 331 1.39 16.62 -5.56
CA VAL A 331 0.60 17.32 -6.57
C VAL A 331 1.12 18.75 -6.74
N THR A 332 1.63 19.08 -7.92
CA THR A 332 2.15 20.40 -8.27
C THR A 332 1.11 21.21 -9.04
N LEU A 333 0.83 22.43 -8.58
CA LEU A 333 -0.17 23.34 -9.14
C LEU A 333 0.49 24.40 -10.01
N GLY A 334 -0.03 24.62 -11.21
CA GLY A 334 0.45 25.65 -12.12
C GLY A 334 0.15 27.08 -11.67
N ASP A 335 0.74 28.05 -12.38
CA ASP A 335 0.63 29.46 -12.07
C ASP A 335 -0.76 30.05 -12.35
N ASN A 336 -1.59 29.38 -13.16
CA ASN A 336 -2.99 29.75 -13.40
C ASN A 336 -3.87 29.59 -12.15
N ILE A 337 -3.50 28.66 -11.26
CA ILE A 337 -4.24 28.38 -10.03
C ILE A 337 -3.84 29.42 -8.97
N GLN A 338 -4.76 30.31 -8.61
CA GLN A 338 -4.53 31.34 -7.58
C GLN A 338 -5.09 30.98 -6.21
N THR A 339 -5.98 29.99 -6.14
CA THR A 339 -6.64 29.49 -4.92
C THR A 339 -7.08 28.04 -5.10
N THR A 340 -7.13 27.31 -3.99
CA THR A 340 -7.52 25.89 -3.94
C THR A 340 -8.89 25.64 -3.29
N ASN A 341 -9.61 26.71 -2.89
CA ASN A 341 -10.95 26.71 -2.28
C ASN A 341 -11.37 25.39 -1.57
N GLU A 342 -10.81 25.15 -0.39
CA GLU A 342 -11.01 23.92 0.39
C GLU A 342 -12.35 23.90 1.18
N SER A 343 -13.35 24.68 0.77
CA SER A 343 -14.64 24.78 1.50
C SER A 343 -15.53 23.55 1.33
N ASN A 344 -15.33 22.78 0.25
CA ASN A 344 -16.14 21.61 -0.11
C ASN A 344 -15.32 20.31 -0.19
N GLY A 345 -14.03 20.38 0.16
CA GLY A 345 -13.07 19.30 0.01
C GLY A 345 -11.70 19.71 0.54
N LEU A 346 -10.90 18.75 0.98
CA LEU A 346 -9.58 19.01 1.57
C LEU A 346 -8.44 18.58 0.65
N LEU A 347 -7.31 19.29 0.76
CA LEU A 347 -6.01 18.87 0.21
C LEU A 347 -5.18 18.18 1.32
N ILE A 348 -4.90 16.89 1.17
CA ILE A 348 -4.26 16.05 2.19
C ILE A 348 -2.89 15.54 1.70
N GLY A 349 -1.84 15.77 2.47
CA GLY A 349 -0.46 15.40 2.14
C GLY A 349 0.30 16.53 1.42
N SER A 350 1.19 16.21 0.46
CA SER A 350 2.06 17.20 -0.18
C SER A 350 1.48 17.83 -1.46
N PHE A 351 1.27 19.14 -1.39
CA PHE A 351 0.92 19.97 -2.54
C PHE A 351 1.93 21.09 -2.69
N ALA A 352 2.34 21.39 -3.93
CA ALA A 352 3.26 22.48 -4.22
C ALA A 352 2.78 23.35 -5.37
N THR A 353 3.37 24.52 -5.56
CA THR A 353 3.18 25.34 -6.76
C THR A 353 4.40 25.28 -7.66
N THR A 354 4.20 25.38 -8.97
CA THR A 354 5.30 25.76 -9.87
C THR A 354 5.84 27.16 -9.50
N PRO A 355 7.10 27.48 -9.86
CA PRO A 355 7.65 28.81 -9.61
C PRO A 355 6.79 29.90 -10.25
N ARG A 356 6.31 30.85 -9.45
CA ARG A 356 5.42 31.92 -9.90
C ARG A 356 5.93 33.31 -9.53
N SER A 357 5.36 34.32 -10.17
CA SER A 357 5.59 35.72 -9.81
C SER A 357 4.37 36.27 -9.06
N LEU A 358 4.60 37.11 -8.06
CA LEU A 358 3.56 37.84 -7.35
C LEU A 358 3.83 39.34 -7.49
N ALA A 359 2.95 40.05 -8.19
CA ALA A 359 3.15 41.48 -8.42
C ALA A 359 3.05 42.30 -7.13
N SER A 360 3.52 43.54 -7.20
CA SER A 360 3.42 44.49 -6.09
C SER A 360 1.95 44.74 -5.70
N GLY A 361 1.65 44.75 -4.40
CA GLY A 361 0.28 44.98 -3.89
C GLY A 361 -0.69 43.82 -4.11
N GLN A 362 -0.31 42.73 -4.77
CA GLN A 362 -1.16 41.55 -4.93
C GLN A 362 -1.06 40.60 -3.74
N THR A 363 -2.22 40.10 -3.32
CA THR A 363 -2.36 38.99 -2.36
C THR A 363 -2.52 37.67 -3.10
N LEU A 364 -1.83 36.64 -2.65
CA LEU A 364 -1.99 35.26 -3.10
C LEU A 364 -2.62 34.43 -1.98
N ASN A 365 -3.61 33.59 -2.27
CA ASN A 365 -4.27 32.74 -1.28
C ASN A 365 -4.30 31.30 -1.81
N ILE A 366 -3.29 30.50 -1.50
CA ILE A 366 -3.17 29.15 -2.06
C ILE A 366 -2.57 28.20 -1.03
N LEU A 367 -2.96 26.92 -1.03
CA LEU A 367 -2.39 25.90 -0.15
C LEU A 367 -2.40 26.33 1.33
N GLY A 368 -3.53 26.83 1.82
CA GLY A 368 -3.66 27.26 3.22
C GLY A 368 -2.77 28.45 3.63
N VAL A 369 -2.13 29.17 2.69
CA VAL A 369 -1.38 30.39 3.00
C VAL A 369 -1.87 31.59 2.20
N SER A 370 -2.08 32.71 2.91
CA SER A 370 -2.24 34.04 2.34
C SER A 370 -0.93 34.80 2.42
N ILE A 371 -0.37 35.19 1.27
CA ILE A 371 0.75 36.13 1.20
C ILE A 371 0.19 37.49 0.85
N LEU A 372 0.12 38.39 1.83
CA LEU A 372 -0.50 39.71 1.66
C LEU A 372 0.29 40.59 0.69
N GLY A 373 -0.42 41.51 0.02
CA GLY A 373 0.16 42.52 -0.86
C GLY A 373 1.21 43.37 -0.16
N GLY A 374 2.44 43.36 -0.68
CA GLY A 374 3.51 44.24 -0.23
C GLY A 374 3.35 45.69 -0.70
N GLY A 375 4.16 46.59 -0.17
CA GLY A 375 4.25 47.98 -0.65
C GLY A 375 4.64 48.08 -2.13
N ALA A 376 4.48 49.27 -2.73
CA ALA A 376 4.49 49.55 -4.18
C ALA A 376 5.75 49.13 -5.00
N SER A 377 6.75 48.48 -4.40
CA SER A 377 7.98 48.03 -5.06
C SER A 377 8.42 46.61 -4.67
N ASN A 378 7.52 45.81 -4.09
CA ASN A 378 7.87 44.52 -3.45
C ASN A 378 7.31 43.32 -4.23
N ALA A 379 7.60 43.24 -5.53
CA ALA A 379 7.26 42.07 -6.34
C ALA A 379 8.13 40.86 -5.96
N LEU A 380 7.55 39.65 -5.99
CA LEU A 380 8.25 38.38 -5.79
C LEU A 380 8.35 37.66 -7.14
N SER A 381 9.45 36.94 -7.34
CA SER A 381 9.70 36.05 -8.47
C SER A 381 10.25 34.72 -7.98
N GLY A 382 9.98 33.65 -8.73
CA GLY A 382 10.38 32.30 -8.32
C GLY A 382 9.74 31.89 -6.98
N LEU A 383 8.57 32.46 -6.65
CA LEU A 383 7.82 32.10 -5.46
C LEU A 383 7.34 30.65 -5.62
N VAL A 384 7.70 29.81 -4.67
CA VAL A 384 7.26 28.41 -4.56
C VAL A 384 6.67 28.25 -3.17
N ILE A 385 5.48 27.66 -3.11
CA ILE A 385 4.79 27.33 -1.86
C ILE A 385 4.54 25.83 -1.90
N GLN A 386 4.96 25.12 -0.86
CA GLN A 386 4.58 23.73 -0.61
C GLN A 386 3.86 23.67 0.73
N ARG A 387 2.71 22.99 0.77
CA ARG A 387 2.02 22.60 2.00
C ARG A 387 2.14 21.09 2.13
N ILE A 388 2.45 20.63 3.33
CA ILE A 388 2.35 19.22 3.70
C ILE A 388 1.35 19.16 4.84
N SER A 389 0.18 18.57 4.60
CA SER A 389 -0.91 18.39 5.56
C SER A 389 -1.08 16.93 5.97
N GLY A 390 -1.89 16.66 7.00
CA GLY A 390 -2.02 15.32 7.58
C GLY A 390 -0.80 14.91 8.42
N ASP A 391 -0.67 13.63 8.72
CA ASP A 391 0.36 13.13 9.65
C ASP A 391 1.79 13.46 9.19
N GLN A 392 2.03 13.50 7.87
CA GLN A 392 3.30 13.90 7.26
C GLN A 392 3.63 15.40 7.43
N GLY A 393 2.63 16.20 7.77
CA GLY A 393 2.74 17.63 8.05
C GLY A 393 3.19 17.96 9.47
N ILE A 394 3.23 16.97 10.37
CA ILE A 394 3.60 17.16 11.77
C ILE A 394 5.08 17.53 11.86
N VAL A 395 5.36 18.55 12.65
CA VAL A 395 6.71 18.91 13.09
C VAL A 395 6.83 18.52 14.56
N GLU A 396 7.83 17.71 14.86
CA GLU A 396 8.23 17.39 16.23
C GLU A 396 9.45 18.22 16.61
N ASN A 397 9.36 18.92 17.73
CA ASN A 397 10.45 19.72 18.28
C ASN A 397 10.49 19.53 19.81
N ASN A 398 11.51 18.82 20.30
CA ASN A 398 11.74 18.58 21.73
C ASN A 398 10.51 18.03 22.50
N GLY A 399 9.75 17.12 21.89
CA GLY A 399 8.54 16.52 22.48
C GLY A 399 7.25 17.31 22.22
N SER A 400 7.34 18.56 21.74
CA SER A 400 6.19 19.33 21.26
C SER A 400 5.89 18.98 19.81
N GLN A 401 4.60 19.00 19.46
CA GLN A 401 4.11 18.73 18.12
C GLN A 401 3.33 19.92 17.59
N SER A 402 3.56 20.25 16.32
CA SER A 402 2.72 21.20 15.62
C SER A 402 1.34 20.61 15.30
N ILE A 403 0.47 21.44 14.73
CA ILE A 403 -0.65 20.94 13.92
C ILE A 403 -0.14 20.01 12.81
N LYS A 404 -1.03 19.21 12.24
CA LYS A 404 -0.78 18.32 11.10
C LYS A 404 -0.67 19.11 9.79
N SER A 405 0.09 20.20 9.78
CA SER A 405 0.34 21.05 8.62
C SER A 405 1.63 21.84 8.79
N ARG A 406 2.44 21.85 7.74
CA ARG A 406 3.62 22.71 7.59
C ARG A 406 3.68 23.31 6.20
N TRP A 407 4.26 24.50 6.10
CA TRP A 407 4.42 25.24 4.86
C TRP A 407 5.89 25.52 4.59
N ILE A 408 6.34 25.22 3.38
CA ILE A 408 7.66 25.59 2.89
C ILE A 408 7.44 26.68 1.85
N ILE A 409 7.93 27.88 2.14
CA ILE A 409 7.78 29.04 1.26
C ILE A 409 9.17 29.48 0.86
N ASN A 410 9.41 29.62 -0.44
CA ASN A 410 10.68 30.07 -1.01
C ASN A 410 10.43 31.10 -2.10
N ALA A 411 11.31 32.08 -2.26
CA ALA A 411 11.29 33.02 -3.37
C ALA A 411 12.70 33.56 -3.63
N ASN A 412 12.94 34.13 -4.81
CA ASN A 412 14.23 34.75 -5.15
C ASN A 412 14.45 36.10 -4.44
N GLN A 413 13.43 36.61 -3.74
CA GLN A 413 13.46 37.89 -3.04
C GLN A 413 12.88 37.76 -1.62
N ALA A 414 13.37 38.60 -0.70
CA ALA A 414 12.84 38.69 0.66
C ALA A 414 11.36 39.14 0.69
N PRO A 415 10.57 38.69 1.68
CA PRO A 415 9.14 38.99 1.81
C PRO A 415 8.83 40.42 2.29
N SER A 416 9.69 41.41 2.01
CA SER A 416 9.66 42.73 2.64
C SER A 416 8.27 43.38 2.59
N GLY A 417 7.72 43.70 3.77
CA GLY A 417 6.43 44.38 3.89
C GLY A 417 5.21 43.50 3.57
N ARG A 418 5.34 42.16 3.62
CA ARG A 418 4.24 41.21 3.41
C ARG A 418 3.95 40.46 4.71
N GLY A 419 2.71 40.53 5.18
CA GLY A 419 2.23 39.63 6.24
C GLY A 419 1.84 38.27 5.66
N LEU A 420 1.82 37.26 6.52
CA LEU A 420 1.45 35.89 6.16
C LEU A 420 0.25 35.46 7.01
N THR A 421 -0.77 34.88 6.40
CA THR A 421 -1.85 34.20 7.12
C THR A 421 -1.78 32.71 6.83
N PHE A 422 -1.68 31.89 7.86
CA PHE A 422 -1.75 30.43 7.76
C PHE A 422 -3.15 29.97 8.14
N SER A 423 -3.73 29.07 7.34
CA SER A 423 -5.08 28.54 7.50
C SER A 423 -5.07 27.01 7.39
N TRP A 424 -5.77 26.33 8.30
CA TRP A 424 -5.79 24.87 8.39
C TRP A 424 -7.19 24.35 8.80
N SER A 425 -7.48 23.10 8.45
CA SER A 425 -8.74 22.44 8.79
C SER A 425 -8.77 22.07 10.28
N THR A 426 -9.87 22.38 10.97
CA THR A 426 -10.10 21.95 12.36
C THR A 426 -10.44 20.48 12.48
N VAL A 427 -10.88 19.86 11.37
CA VAL A 427 -11.30 18.45 11.35
C VAL A 427 -10.14 17.54 11.01
N PHE A 428 -9.26 17.96 10.10
CA PHE A 428 -8.20 17.09 9.58
C PHE A 428 -6.80 17.46 10.06
N ASP A 429 -6.49 18.76 10.09
CA ASP A 429 -5.13 19.21 10.42
C ASP A 429 -4.94 19.40 11.93
N ASN A 430 -6.03 19.38 12.71
CA ASN A 430 -5.97 19.54 14.15
C ASN A 430 -5.73 18.19 14.82
N ARG A 431 -4.72 18.10 15.71
CA ARG A 431 -4.39 16.86 16.42
C ARG A 431 -5.25 16.64 17.67
N LEU A 432 -5.76 17.71 18.28
CA LEU A 432 -6.36 17.66 19.62
C LEU A 432 -7.89 17.73 19.53
N GLU A 433 -8.54 16.57 19.69
CA GLU A 433 -9.96 16.53 20.01
C GLU A 433 -10.17 17.18 21.38
N GLY A 434 -11.00 18.23 21.44
CA GLY A 434 -11.51 18.77 22.72
C GLY A 434 -10.83 20.01 23.31
N ASN A 435 -9.81 20.58 22.68
CA ASN A 435 -9.22 21.85 23.11
C ASN A 435 -9.46 22.95 22.06
N ASP A 436 -10.57 23.68 22.25
CA ASP A 436 -10.99 24.81 21.42
C ASP A 436 -10.14 26.04 21.73
N GLN A 437 -8.82 25.93 21.45
CA GLN A 437 -7.84 26.93 21.84
C GLN A 437 -8.10 28.27 21.13
N ALA A 438 -8.13 29.34 21.93
CA ALA A 438 -8.33 30.70 21.45
C ALA A 438 -7.07 31.33 20.84
N SER A 439 -5.89 30.74 21.08
CA SER A 439 -4.60 31.26 20.63
C SER A 439 -3.59 30.18 20.26
N VAL A 440 -2.61 30.55 19.42
CA VAL A 440 -1.52 29.69 18.88
C VAL A 440 -0.21 30.45 18.77
N VAL A 441 0.89 29.71 18.62
CA VAL A 441 2.20 30.26 18.25
C VAL A 441 2.55 29.85 16.82
N VAL A 442 3.07 30.79 16.03
CA VAL A 442 3.62 30.50 14.70
C VAL A 442 5.13 30.31 14.82
N TRP A 443 5.61 29.19 14.28
CA TRP A 443 7.02 28.82 14.30
C TRP A 443 7.60 28.82 12.89
N ARG A 444 8.90 29.04 12.79
CA ARG A 444 9.64 28.86 11.55
C ARG A 444 10.96 28.14 11.79
N GLN A 445 11.44 27.47 10.76
CA GLN A 445 12.79 26.94 10.69
C GLN A 445 13.53 27.71 9.59
N PRO A 446 14.41 28.67 9.93
CA PRO A 446 15.16 29.45 8.95
C PRO A 446 15.99 28.58 8.01
N GLU A 447 16.22 29.06 6.78
CA GLU A 447 17.05 28.34 5.81
C GLU A 447 18.46 28.09 6.37
N GLY A 448 18.89 26.82 6.37
CA GLY A 448 20.18 26.39 6.93
C GLY A 448 20.21 26.21 8.45
N SER A 449 19.08 26.38 9.14
CA SER A 449 18.92 26.05 10.56
C SER A 449 18.28 24.68 10.72
N GLU A 450 18.71 23.91 11.72
CA GLU A 450 18.00 22.72 12.20
C GLU A 450 16.98 23.06 13.29
N GLU A 451 17.11 24.23 13.93
CA GLU A 451 16.26 24.67 15.03
C GLU A 451 15.02 25.44 14.55
N TRP A 452 13.89 25.18 15.20
CA TRP A 452 12.66 25.95 15.07
C TRP A 452 12.66 27.12 16.06
N GLU A 453 12.30 28.31 15.58
CA GLU A 453 12.18 29.52 16.39
C GLU A 453 10.73 30.08 16.34
N PRO A 454 10.22 30.65 17.44
CA PRO A 454 8.91 31.28 17.45
C PRO A 454 8.99 32.62 16.71
N VAL A 455 8.03 32.88 15.83
CA VAL A 455 7.93 34.13 15.07
C VAL A 455 7.03 35.14 15.76
N THR A 456 6.00 34.64 16.44
CA THR A 456 5.05 35.44 17.19
C THR A 456 5.04 35.02 18.66
N GLN A 457 4.56 35.89 19.55
CA GLN A 457 3.97 35.42 20.81
C GLN A 457 2.63 34.75 20.51
N SER A 458 1.99 34.16 21.53
CA SER A 458 0.61 33.65 21.45
C SER A 458 -0.34 34.65 20.76
N GLN A 459 -0.91 34.25 19.63
CA GLN A 459 -1.81 35.04 18.78
C GLN A 459 -3.22 34.47 18.82
N ALA A 460 -4.24 35.33 18.86
CA ALA A 460 -5.62 34.89 18.73
C ALA A 460 -5.90 34.27 17.35
N ILE A 461 -6.70 33.20 17.33
CA ILE A 461 -7.09 32.49 16.11
C ILE A 461 -8.42 33.02 15.59
N SER A 462 -8.59 33.07 14.26
CA SER A 462 -9.89 33.25 13.62
C SER A 462 -10.43 31.91 13.12
N SER A 463 -11.70 31.60 13.41
CA SER A 463 -12.35 30.35 12.99
C SER A 463 -13.55 30.62 12.08
N VAL A 464 -13.56 30.04 10.88
CA VAL A 464 -14.64 30.16 9.88
C VAL A 464 -14.82 28.82 9.17
N ASN A 465 -16.04 28.27 9.16
CA ASN A 465 -16.42 27.06 8.41
C ASN A 465 -15.43 25.89 8.56
N ASP A 466 -15.16 25.44 9.79
CA ASP A 466 -14.22 24.36 10.11
C ASP A 466 -12.76 24.61 9.67
N PHE A 467 -12.40 25.87 9.41
CA PHE A 467 -11.02 26.32 9.25
C PHE A 467 -10.64 27.29 10.36
N ARG A 468 -9.38 27.19 10.79
CA ARG A 468 -8.72 28.15 11.67
C ARG A 468 -7.66 28.91 10.89
N SER A 469 -7.36 30.13 11.32
CA SER A 469 -6.29 30.93 10.75
C SER A 469 -5.60 31.84 11.74
N VAL A 470 -4.31 32.10 11.51
CA VAL A 470 -3.47 33.03 12.28
C VAL A 470 -2.65 33.89 11.32
N THR A 471 -2.48 35.18 11.65
CA THR A 471 -1.74 36.14 10.82
C THR A 471 -0.47 36.62 11.51
N VAL A 472 0.66 36.47 10.82
CA VAL A 472 1.95 37.07 11.15
C VAL A 472 2.06 38.42 10.46
N ASN A 473 2.34 39.48 11.21
CA ASN A 473 2.37 40.83 10.64
C ASN A 473 3.62 41.04 9.78
N ALA A 474 3.53 41.97 8.83
CA ALA A 474 4.59 42.24 7.86
C ALA A 474 5.96 42.61 8.47
N ASN A 475 5.98 43.14 9.70
CA ASN A 475 7.21 43.48 10.43
C ASN A 475 7.85 42.29 11.14
N GLU A 476 7.14 41.17 11.29
CA GLU A 476 7.59 39.94 11.95
C GLU A 476 8.13 38.92 10.93
N VAL A 477 7.72 39.04 9.66
CA VAL A 477 8.20 38.19 8.56
C VAL A 477 9.58 38.68 8.09
N THR A 478 10.65 38.09 8.64
CA THR A 478 12.04 38.50 8.32
C THR A 478 12.65 37.74 7.14
N GLY A 479 12.04 36.66 6.68
CA GLY A 479 12.47 35.86 5.53
C GLY A 479 11.45 34.77 5.21
N PHE A 480 11.48 34.21 4.01
CA PHE A 480 10.74 32.99 3.71
C PHE A 480 11.56 31.77 4.16
N SER A 481 10.88 30.67 4.49
CA SER A 481 11.47 29.47 5.10
C SER A 481 10.40 28.37 5.27
N THR A 482 10.65 27.37 6.12
CA THR A 482 9.63 26.43 6.59
C THR A 482 8.88 27.02 7.79
N TRP A 483 7.57 26.76 7.90
CA TRP A 483 6.64 27.31 8.89
C TRP A 483 5.68 26.26 9.40
N THR A 484 5.25 26.39 10.65
CA THR A 484 4.15 25.62 11.22
C THR A 484 3.47 26.38 12.36
N VAL A 485 2.42 25.80 12.93
CA VAL A 485 1.64 26.37 14.04
C VAL A 485 1.55 25.33 15.15
N SER A 486 1.69 25.74 16.40
CA SER A 486 1.44 24.90 17.57
C SER A 486 0.51 25.62 18.56
N ASP A 487 0.10 24.90 19.58
CA ASP A 487 -0.54 25.47 20.75
C ASP A 487 0.42 26.35 21.59
N ASP A 488 -0.18 27.12 22.50
CA ASP A 488 0.48 28.08 23.42
C ASP A 488 1.12 27.39 24.64
N GLU A 489 0.87 26.09 24.83
CA GLU A 489 1.49 25.32 25.91
C GLU A 489 2.68 24.54 25.35
N GLU A 490 3.90 24.98 25.65
CA GLU A 490 5.03 24.06 25.77
C GLU A 490 4.87 23.30 27.10
N PRO A 491 4.48 22.01 27.15
CA PRO A 491 4.92 21.17 28.25
C PRO A 491 6.37 20.79 27.94
N LEU A 492 7.33 21.49 28.55
CA LEU A 492 8.70 21.00 28.53
C LEU A 492 8.71 19.60 29.18
N PRO A 493 9.32 18.58 28.52
CA PRO A 493 9.39 17.22 29.04
C PRO A 493 9.96 17.20 30.46
N ILE A 494 9.53 16.22 31.28
CA ILE A 494 10.20 15.94 32.55
C ILE A 494 11.64 15.55 32.25
N THR A 495 12.57 16.45 32.57
CA THR A 495 13.99 16.19 32.30
C THR A 495 14.59 15.45 33.47
N LEU A 496 14.65 14.13 33.36
CA LEU A 496 15.33 13.26 34.33
C LEU A 496 16.85 13.47 34.21
N THR A 497 17.49 13.86 35.31
CA THR A 497 18.95 14.07 35.35
C THR A 497 19.71 12.89 35.93
N ASP A 498 19.06 12.10 36.79
CA ASP A 498 19.64 10.93 37.40
C ASP A 498 18.55 9.94 37.81
N PHE A 499 18.84 8.65 37.66
CA PHE A 499 18.06 7.56 38.21
C PHE A 499 18.98 6.41 38.60
N SER A 500 18.87 5.98 39.85
CA SER A 500 19.71 4.91 40.41
C SER A 500 18.89 3.96 41.27
N ALA A 501 19.32 2.70 41.31
CA ALA A 501 18.79 1.67 42.19
C ALA A 501 19.95 0.94 42.87
N GLN A 502 19.91 0.84 44.20
CA GLN A 502 20.98 0.25 45.00
C GLN A 502 20.42 -0.78 45.99
N LEU A 503 21.08 -1.92 46.08
CA LEU A 503 20.76 -2.95 47.08
C LEU A 503 21.13 -2.45 48.49
N GLU A 504 20.12 -2.29 49.34
CA GLU A 504 20.22 -1.95 50.77
C GLU A 504 19.58 -3.09 51.58
N LYS A 505 20.28 -4.22 51.74
CA LYS A 505 19.72 -5.46 52.30
C LYS A 505 18.90 -5.19 53.59
N PRO A 506 17.64 -5.65 53.68
CA PRO A 506 16.96 -6.61 52.79
C PRO A 506 16.17 -6.00 51.60
N SER A 507 16.38 -4.73 51.29
CA SER A 507 15.56 -3.93 50.36
C SER A 507 16.37 -3.41 49.16
N VAL A 508 15.70 -2.82 48.17
CA VAL A 508 16.35 -2.02 47.12
C VAL A 508 15.87 -0.58 47.23
N ARG A 509 16.80 0.36 47.30
CA ARG A 509 16.51 1.80 47.30
C ARG A 509 16.64 2.34 45.88
N LEU A 510 15.58 2.98 45.40
CA LEU A 510 15.55 3.72 44.15
C LEU A 510 15.59 5.22 44.47
N ALA A 511 16.38 5.98 43.72
CA ALA A 511 16.48 7.43 43.86
C ALA A 511 16.57 8.09 42.48
N TRP A 512 15.90 9.23 42.32
CA TRP A 512 15.96 9.99 41.08
C TRP A 512 15.87 11.49 41.31
N THR A 513 16.36 12.22 40.30
CA THR A 513 16.42 13.67 40.31
C THR A 513 15.92 14.24 38.98
N THR A 514 14.98 15.18 39.04
CA THR A 514 14.48 15.94 37.89
C THR A 514 15.10 17.33 37.87
N ALA A 515 15.47 17.83 36.69
CA ALA A 515 15.88 19.23 36.50
C ALA A 515 14.66 20.16 36.43
N SER A 516 13.62 19.71 35.74
CA SER A 516 12.33 20.38 35.58
C SER A 516 11.20 19.36 35.48
N GLU A 517 10.01 19.77 35.93
CA GLU A 517 8.74 19.04 35.84
C GLU A 517 7.69 20.03 35.34
N ILE A 518 6.89 19.70 34.33
CA ILE A 518 5.75 20.52 33.89
C ILE A 518 4.62 19.56 33.57
N ASN A 519 3.45 19.79 34.15
CA ASN A 519 2.28 18.90 34.04
C ASN A 519 2.55 17.43 34.45
N ALA A 520 3.60 17.21 35.25
CA ALA A 520 3.98 15.91 35.77
C ALA A 520 2.96 15.44 36.80
N HIS A 521 2.27 14.35 36.53
CA HIS A 521 1.30 13.78 37.44
C HIS A 521 2.00 12.91 38.50
N PHE A 522 2.64 11.82 38.11
CA PHE A 522 3.36 10.93 39.03
C PHE A 522 4.46 10.12 38.34
N PHE A 523 5.33 9.52 39.15
CA PHE A 523 6.31 8.52 38.71
C PHE A 523 5.80 7.12 39.07
N GLY A 524 5.53 6.30 38.06
CA GLY A 524 5.30 4.87 38.22
C GLY A 524 6.63 4.16 38.42
N ILE A 525 6.81 3.52 39.58
CA ILE A 525 8.00 2.70 39.85
C ILE A 525 7.72 1.29 39.40
N GLU A 526 8.51 0.80 38.45
CA GLU A 526 8.31 -0.51 37.86
C GLU A 526 9.50 -1.44 38.10
N ARG A 527 9.20 -2.72 38.34
CA ARG A 527 10.17 -3.79 38.59
C ARG A 527 9.97 -4.94 37.61
N SER A 528 11.06 -5.57 37.20
CA SER A 528 11.06 -6.82 36.44
C SER A 528 12.08 -7.82 37.01
N THR A 529 11.80 -9.12 36.84
CA THR A 529 12.73 -10.22 37.19
C THR A 529 13.46 -10.78 35.96
N ASP A 530 13.01 -10.43 34.74
CA ASP A 530 13.58 -10.90 33.47
C ASP A 530 14.13 -9.77 32.60
N GLY A 531 13.81 -8.51 32.93
CA GLY A 531 14.20 -7.31 32.18
C GLY A 531 13.28 -7.01 31.00
N PHE A 532 12.21 -7.78 30.80
CA PHE A 532 11.27 -7.64 29.68
C PHE A 532 9.85 -7.30 30.16
N ILE A 533 9.36 -8.01 31.17
CA ILE A 533 8.01 -7.80 31.71
C ILE A 533 8.13 -7.02 33.01
N PHE A 534 7.61 -5.80 33.02
CA PHE A 534 7.64 -4.89 34.16
C PHE A 534 6.27 -4.82 34.84
N GLU A 535 6.26 -4.92 36.16
CA GLU A 535 5.10 -4.66 37.02
C GLU A 535 5.28 -3.33 37.75
N GLU A 536 4.22 -2.52 37.81
CA GLU A 536 4.22 -1.32 38.64
C GLU A 536 4.08 -1.70 40.12
N ILE A 537 5.08 -1.35 40.92
CA ILE A 537 5.15 -1.70 42.35
C ILE A 537 4.77 -0.54 43.27
N ALA A 538 4.82 0.71 42.77
CA ALA A 538 4.42 1.90 43.50
C ALA A 538 4.25 3.11 42.56
N GLN A 539 3.62 4.16 43.08
CA GLN A 539 3.56 5.48 42.47
C GLN A 539 4.11 6.51 43.46
N ASN A 540 4.87 7.48 42.95
CA ASN A 540 5.34 8.61 43.74
C ASN A 540 4.87 9.91 43.07
N GLN A 541 4.17 10.75 43.82
CA GLN A 541 3.58 11.98 43.29
C GLN A 541 4.68 12.95 42.83
N ALA A 542 4.55 13.48 41.61
CA ALA A 542 5.43 14.54 41.11
C ALA A 542 4.99 15.92 41.65
N ALA A 543 5.80 16.96 41.46
CA ALA A 543 5.48 18.31 41.92
C ALA A 543 4.45 19.04 41.05
N GLY A 544 3.94 18.44 39.98
CA GLY A 544 3.08 19.07 38.99
C GLY A 544 3.91 19.92 38.04
N THR A 545 4.28 21.12 38.48
CA THR A 545 5.09 22.08 37.72
C THR A 545 6.19 22.67 38.61
N SER A 546 7.45 22.44 38.26
CA SER A 546 8.65 22.84 38.99
C SER A 546 9.82 23.09 38.03
N ASN A 547 10.36 24.32 38.03
CA ASN A 547 11.60 24.67 37.30
C ASN A 547 12.84 24.61 38.20
N SER A 548 12.76 23.83 39.28
CA SER A 548 13.82 23.66 40.26
C SER A 548 14.10 22.18 40.48
N LEU A 549 15.36 21.84 40.71
CA LEU A 549 15.81 20.48 40.91
C LEU A 549 15.04 19.80 42.07
N ARG A 550 14.40 18.67 41.79
CA ARG A 550 13.68 17.87 42.79
C ARG A 550 14.33 16.51 42.94
N ASN A 551 14.33 16.00 44.16
CA ASN A 551 14.88 14.69 44.49
C ASN A 551 13.79 13.83 45.10
N TYR A 552 13.69 12.60 44.61
CA TYR A 552 12.71 11.61 45.04
C TYR A 552 13.42 10.30 45.37
N PHE A 553 12.74 9.47 46.15
CA PHE A 553 13.20 8.10 46.39
C PHE A 553 12.02 7.18 46.69
N TYR A 554 12.24 5.89 46.50
CA TYR A 554 11.34 4.81 46.87
C TYR A 554 12.15 3.62 47.40
N ILE A 555 11.58 2.85 48.33
CA ILE A 555 12.22 1.66 48.91
C ILE A 555 11.33 0.45 48.62
N ASP A 556 11.85 -0.50 47.83
CA ASP A 556 11.22 -1.80 47.60
C ASP A 556 11.64 -2.74 48.74
N GLU A 557 10.76 -2.90 49.72
CA GLU A 557 11.08 -3.56 50.98
C GLU A 557 11.09 -5.09 50.92
N GLY A 558 12.04 -5.69 51.65
CA GLY A 558 12.09 -7.15 51.87
C GLY A 558 12.32 -7.96 50.59
N VAL A 559 12.84 -7.32 49.54
CA VAL A 559 13.12 -7.91 48.23
C VAL A 559 14.01 -9.13 48.32
N THR A 560 15.10 -9.08 49.10
CA THR A 560 16.04 -10.20 49.22
C THR A 560 15.46 -11.40 49.98
N ASN A 561 14.31 -11.22 50.65
CA ASN A 561 13.61 -12.30 51.36
C ASN A 561 12.60 -13.01 50.45
N ARG A 562 12.23 -12.40 49.32
CA ARG A 562 11.16 -12.86 48.42
C ARG A 562 11.67 -13.24 47.04
N LEU A 563 12.75 -12.62 46.59
CA LEU A 563 13.27 -12.70 45.23
C LEU A 563 14.77 -12.98 45.26
N SER A 564 15.26 -13.61 44.19
CA SER A 564 16.68 -13.94 43.98
C SER A 564 17.06 -13.66 42.52
N GLY A 565 18.36 -13.64 42.21
CA GLY A 565 18.85 -13.30 40.87
C GLY A 565 19.01 -11.79 40.68
N THR A 566 18.83 -11.28 39.46
CA THR A 566 18.93 -9.84 39.16
C THR A 566 17.55 -9.26 39.01
N LEU A 567 17.30 -8.12 39.66
CA LEU A 567 16.10 -7.33 39.43
C LEU A 567 16.40 -6.16 38.53
N TYR A 568 15.43 -5.75 37.74
CA TYR A 568 15.51 -4.60 36.84
C TYR A 568 14.47 -3.59 37.27
N TYR A 569 14.85 -2.32 37.34
CA TYR A 569 13.97 -1.22 37.73
C TYR A 569 13.97 -0.13 36.68
N ARG A 570 12.82 0.49 36.45
CA ARG A 570 12.67 1.69 35.63
C ARG A 570 11.60 2.61 36.23
N LEU A 571 11.61 3.86 35.83
CA LEU A 571 10.53 4.81 36.10
C LEU A 571 9.67 4.93 34.85
N ARG A 572 8.36 5.01 35.05
CA ARG A 572 7.38 5.50 34.08
C ARG A 572 6.99 6.91 34.50
N LEU A 573 7.37 7.91 33.73
CA LEU A 573 7.12 9.32 33.99
C LEU A 573 5.76 9.65 33.38
N VAL A 574 4.75 9.96 34.19
CA VAL A 574 3.36 10.09 33.74
C VAL A 574 2.87 11.53 33.90
N ASP A 575 2.27 12.08 32.84
CA ASP A 575 1.70 13.42 32.81
C ASP A 575 0.18 13.41 33.09
N PHE A 576 -0.42 14.59 33.31
CA PHE A 576 -1.85 14.72 33.63
C PHE A 576 -2.80 14.30 32.49
N ASP A 577 -2.31 14.16 31.26
CA ASP A 577 -3.04 13.66 30.09
C ASP A 577 -2.87 12.15 29.88
N ASP A 578 -2.30 11.45 30.86
CA ASP A 578 -1.97 10.02 30.87
C ASP A 578 -0.90 9.59 29.85
N SER A 579 -0.24 10.53 29.17
CA SER A 579 0.98 10.24 28.39
C SER A 579 2.15 9.87 29.30
N TYR A 580 3.12 9.12 28.78
CA TYR A 580 4.26 8.68 29.58
C TYR A 580 5.53 8.39 28.79
N GLU A 581 6.67 8.53 29.46
CA GLU A 581 8.01 8.11 29.01
C GLU A 581 8.63 7.15 30.03
N TYR A 582 9.61 6.34 29.62
CA TYR A 582 10.39 5.50 30.53
C TYR A 582 11.81 6.03 30.74
N SER A 583 12.32 5.88 31.97
CA SER A 583 13.75 6.02 32.23
C SER A 583 14.55 4.86 31.65
N ASP A 584 15.88 4.99 31.70
CA ASP A 584 16.79 3.84 31.59
C ASP A 584 16.46 2.76 32.62
N ILE A 585 16.79 1.50 32.27
CA ILE A 585 16.63 0.34 33.12
C ILE A 585 17.89 0.15 33.97
N ILE A 586 17.73 0.08 35.29
CA ILE A 586 18.81 -0.22 36.24
C ILE A 586 18.71 -1.66 36.74
N ALA A 587 19.78 -2.43 36.53
CA ALA A 587 19.90 -3.81 37.01
C ALA A 587 20.54 -3.88 38.41
N VAL A 588 19.90 -4.56 39.35
CA VAL A 588 20.33 -4.75 40.73
C VAL A 588 20.47 -6.26 41.02
N PRO A 589 21.71 -6.80 41.09
CA PRO A 589 21.93 -8.20 41.44
C PRO A 589 21.65 -8.44 42.92
N LEU A 590 20.68 -9.30 43.22
CA LEU A 590 20.39 -9.82 44.56
C LEU A 590 21.33 -11.00 44.84
N THR A 591 22.57 -10.71 45.25
CA THR A 591 23.49 -11.77 45.69
C THR A 591 22.98 -12.37 47.02
N SER A 592 22.39 -13.56 46.95
CA SER A 592 22.11 -14.43 48.10
C SER A 592 23.35 -15.26 48.44
N ASP A 593 23.65 -15.40 49.74
CA ASP A 593 24.68 -16.33 50.26
C ASP A 593 24.21 -17.81 50.21
N SER A 594 23.36 -18.19 49.25
CA SER A 594 22.71 -19.51 49.17
C SER A 594 23.38 -20.38 48.09
N ASP A 595 24.41 -21.11 48.48
CA ASP A 595 25.24 -21.93 47.59
C ASP A 595 24.70 -23.37 47.45
N LEU A 596 23.93 -23.66 46.39
CA LEU A 596 23.90 -25.03 45.86
C LEU A 596 25.24 -25.28 45.15
N ARG A 597 26.04 -26.21 45.65
CA ARG A 597 27.31 -26.60 45.01
C ARG A 597 27.19 -28.00 44.43
N VAL A 598 27.66 -28.16 43.21
CA VAL A 598 27.65 -29.46 42.51
C VAL A 598 29.08 -29.88 42.20
N HIS A 599 29.40 -31.13 42.53
CA HIS A 599 30.68 -31.76 42.23
C HIS A 599 30.46 -33.11 41.57
N ALA A 600 31.11 -33.34 40.42
CA ALA A 600 31.08 -34.62 39.73
C ALA A 600 32.43 -35.32 39.88
N ASP A 601 32.40 -36.59 40.25
CA ASP A 601 33.58 -37.45 40.38
C ASP A 601 33.55 -38.52 39.28
N ALA A 602 34.40 -38.35 38.27
CA ALA A 602 34.50 -39.27 37.15
C ALA A 602 35.01 -40.66 37.56
N SER A 603 35.85 -40.74 38.61
CA SER A 603 36.50 -41.98 39.03
C SER A 603 35.52 -42.95 39.71
N THR A 604 34.51 -42.39 40.39
CA THR A 604 33.46 -43.16 41.08
C THR A 604 32.13 -43.15 40.32
N ALA A 605 32.04 -42.45 39.19
CA ALA A 605 30.81 -42.26 38.42
C ALA A 605 29.65 -41.71 39.29
N THR A 606 29.93 -40.67 40.08
CA THR A 606 28.92 -40.06 40.98
C THR A 606 28.87 -38.54 40.88
N LEU A 607 27.65 -38.00 40.92
CA LEU A 607 27.37 -36.58 41.16
C LEU A 607 27.06 -36.36 42.64
N ARG A 608 27.71 -35.38 43.27
CA ARG A 608 27.47 -34.93 44.64
C ARG A 608 26.82 -33.55 44.63
N LEU A 609 25.65 -33.44 45.26
CA LEU A 609 24.99 -32.16 45.52
C LEU A 609 25.21 -31.77 46.97
N PHE A 610 25.73 -30.56 47.21
CA PHE A 610 25.81 -29.94 48.52
C PHE A 610 24.64 -28.98 48.66
N THR A 611 23.76 -29.26 49.62
CA THR A 611 22.45 -28.59 49.78
C THR A 611 22.40 -27.73 51.04
N GLN A 612 23.57 -27.29 51.52
CA GLN A 612 23.66 -26.47 52.72
C GLN A 612 22.85 -25.19 52.51
N HIS A 613 21.89 -24.94 53.41
CA HIS A 613 20.94 -23.81 53.36
C HIS A 613 19.83 -23.88 52.29
N LEU A 614 19.57 -25.07 51.72
CA LEU A 614 18.27 -25.29 51.07
C LEU A 614 17.17 -25.39 52.14
N PRO A 615 16.00 -24.75 51.94
CA PRO A 615 14.82 -24.99 52.77
C PRO A 615 14.48 -26.48 52.89
N ASP A 616 13.96 -26.90 54.05
CA ASP A 616 13.46 -28.26 54.26
C ASP A 616 12.25 -28.53 53.34
N ASP A 617 12.50 -29.19 52.20
CA ASP A 617 11.50 -29.45 51.18
C ASP A 617 11.90 -30.67 50.30
N GLN A 618 10.93 -31.20 49.57
CA GLN A 618 11.16 -32.17 48.51
C GLN A 618 11.66 -31.45 47.26
N TYR A 619 12.84 -31.84 46.78
CA TYR A 619 13.43 -31.34 45.55
C TYR A 619 13.45 -32.41 44.45
N TRP A 620 13.16 -31.99 43.22
CA TRP A 620 13.38 -32.75 42.00
C TRP A 620 14.70 -32.34 41.36
N VAL A 621 15.55 -33.30 41.01
CA VAL A 621 16.84 -33.08 40.36
C VAL A 621 16.81 -33.64 38.96
N GLN A 622 17.13 -32.79 38.00
CA GLN A 622 17.35 -33.16 36.62
C GLN A 622 18.76 -32.75 36.20
N VAL A 623 19.50 -33.67 35.60
CA VAL A 623 20.79 -33.37 34.97
C VAL A 623 20.67 -33.67 33.50
N SER A 624 21.06 -32.72 32.66
CA SER A 624 21.08 -32.88 31.21
C SER A 624 22.43 -32.53 30.61
N ASP A 625 22.74 -33.10 29.45
CA ASP A 625 23.85 -32.65 28.63
C ASP A 625 23.54 -31.29 27.96
N VAL A 626 24.51 -30.70 27.26
CA VAL A 626 24.33 -29.42 26.55
C VAL A 626 23.29 -29.46 25.42
N LEU A 627 22.90 -30.65 24.95
CA LEU A 627 21.86 -30.83 23.93
C LEU A 627 20.48 -31.03 24.57
N GLY A 628 20.38 -31.03 25.90
CA GLY A 628 19.13 -31.20 26.65
C GLY A 628 18.75 -32.65 26.92
N ASN A 629 19.59 -33.63 26.57
CA ASN A 629 19.32 -35.03 26.90
C ASN A 629 19.48 -35.25 28.40
N VAL A 630 18.43 -35.74 29.05
CA VAL A 630 18.43 -36.00 30.50
C VAL A 630 19.25 -37.26 30.80
N VAL A 631 20.24 -37.12 31.68
CA VAL A 631 21.14 -38.20 32.13
C VAL A 631 20.89 -38.62 33.58
N ILE A 632 20.35 -37.71 34.41
CA ILE A 632 19.87 -38.04 35.76
C ILE A 632 18.50 -37.40 35.92
N GLU A 633 17.57 -38.17 36.46
CA GLU A 633 16.30 -37.69 36.96
C GLU A 633 16.00 -38.38 38.28
N SER A 634 15.88 -37.60 39.35
CA SER A 634 15.74 -38.13 40.70
C SER A 634 15.10 -37.10 41.63
N SER A 635 14.93 -37.46 42.90
CA SER A 635 14.45 -36.56 43.93
C SER A 635 15.13 -36.82 45.27
N PHE A 636 15.21 -35.78 46.09
CA PHE A 636 15.70 -35.87 47.46
C PHE A 636 14.91 -34.93 48.37
N VAL A 637 14.89 -35.24 49.67
CA VAL A 637 14.34 -34.33 50.69
C VAL A 637 15.51 -33.63 51.32
N ALA A 638 15.58 -32.30 51.21
CA ALA A 638 16.59 -31.55 51.93
C ALA A 638 16.23 -31.53 53.42
N ASP A 639 17.20 -31.87 54.27
CA ASP A 639 17.14 -31.60 55.70
C ASP A 639 18.51 -31.06 56.16
N GLU A 640 18.53 -30.23 57.20
CA GLU A 640 19.78 -29.67 57.73
C GLU A 640 20.74 -30.75 58.30
N GLU A 641 20.25 -31.97 58.57
CA GLU A 641 21.06 -33.07 59.11
C GLU A 641 21.88 -33.80 58.03
N ASN A 642 21.45 -33.77 56.75
CA ASN A 642 22.09 -34.45 55.62
C ASN A 642 22.33 -33.50 54.43
N PRO A 643 23.35 -32.62 54.49
CA PRO A 643 23.56 -31.57 53.48
C PRO A 643 24.20 -32.09 52.17
N THR A 644 24.22 -33.41 51.94
CA THR A 644 24.89 -34.01 50.77
C THR A 644 24.15 -35.20 50.19
N PHE A 645 23.86 -35.14 48.88
CA PHE A 645 23.19 -36.21 48.13
C PHE A 645 24.06 -36.72 46.99
N HIS A 646 23.98 -38.03 46.74
CA HIS A 646 24.81 -38.73 45.76
C HIS A 646 23.93 -39.38 44.69
N PHE A 647 24.23 -39.10 43.42
CA PHE A 647 23.52 -39.68 42.28
C PHE A 647 24.49 -40.44 41.37
N PRO A 648 24.12 -41.60 40.82
CA PRO A 648 24.94 -42.28 39.81
C PRO A 648 25.01 -41.41 38.56
N LEU A 649 26.22 -41.16 38.05
CA LEU A 649 26.47 -40.33 36.89
C LEU A 649 27.13 -41.17 35.79
N ASN A 650 26.34 -41.62 34.82
CA ASN A 650 26.83 -42.25 33.60
C ASN A 650 27.16 -41.17 32.56
N ALA A 651 28.22 -40.40 32.82
CA ALA A 651 28.63 -39.27 31.99
C ALA A 651 29.94 -39.52 31.24
N SER A 652 30.12 -38.83 30.11
CA SER A 652 31.40 -38.76 29.40
C SER A 652 32.33 -37.78 30.12
N THR A 653 33.60 -38.15 30.31
CA THR A 653 34.60 -37.37 31.08
C THR A 653 35.14 -36.13 30.35
N GLN A 654 34.39 -35.58 29.38
CA GLN A 654 34.77 -34.39 28.60
C GLN A 654 33.57 -33.48 28.25
N SER A 655 32.41 -33.65 28.90
CA SER A 655 31.19 -32.89 28.58
C SER A 655 30.77 -31.94 29.71
N VAL A 656 30.17 -30.80 29.34
CA VAL A 656 29.51 -29.89 30.28
C VAL A 656 28.09 -30.37 30.50
N TYR A 657 27.64 -30.40 31.74
CA TYR A 657 26.30 -30.79 32.13
C TYR A 657 25.59 -29.63 32.84
N VAL A 658 24.27 -29.61 32.75
CA VAL A 658 23.42 -28.67 33.48
C VAL A 658 22.66 -29.46 34.53
N VAL A 659 22.79 -29.09 35.79
CA VAL A 659 21.92 -29.57 36.87
C VAL A 659 20.86 -28.54 37.15
N ARG A 660 19.61 -29.00 37.25
CA ARG A 660 18.47 -28.22 37.69
C ARG A 660 17.83 -28.89 38.90
N CYS A 661 17.57 -28.11 39.94
CA CYS A 661 16.95 -28.55 41.17
C CYS A 661 15.69 -27.70 41.41
N PHE A 662 14.53 -28.35 41.53
CA PHE A 662 13.23 -27.68 41.62
C PHE A 662 12.53 -28.12 42.91
N GLY A 663 12.23 -27.17 43.80
CA GLY A 663 11.38 -27.37 44.99
C GLY A 663 10.13 -26.48 44.93
N SER A 664 9.31 -26.50 45.96
CA SER A 664 8.06 -25.70 46.00
C SER A 664 8.30 -24.20 46.01
N GLN A 665 9.47 -23.75 46.48
CA GLN A 665 9.82 -22.33 46.62
C GLN A 665 11.15 -21.92 45.99
N ALA A 666 11.89 -22.85 45.37
CA ALA A 666 13.21 -22.55 44.83
C ALA A 666 13.54 -23.33 43.55
N LEU A 667 14.13 -22.62 42.59
CA LEU A 667 14.72 -23.17 41.38
C LEU A 667 16.21 -22.87 41.37
N PHE A 668 17.03 -23.91 41.33
CA PHE A 668 18.48 -23.78 41.17
C PHE A 668 18.91 -24.38 39.85
N THR A 669 19.80 -23.69 39.13
CA THR A 669 20.41 -24.19 37.91
C THR A 669 21.90 -23.92 37.94
N GLN A 670 22.73 -24.96 37.75
CA GLN A 670 24.18 -24.83 37.71
C GLN A 670 24.76 -25.62 36.53
N LYS A 671 25.80 -25.08 35.90
CA LYS A 671 26.62 -25.81 34.93
C LYS A 671 27.82 -26.41 35.65
N PHE A 672 28.13 -27.67 35.37
CA PHE A 672 29.33 -28.33 35.89
C PHE A 672 30.04 -29.13 34.80
N ARG A 673 31.32 -29.42 35.03
CA ARG A 673 32.12 -30.34 34.19
C ARG A 673 32.40 -31.60 34.99
N VAL A 674 32.48 -32.72 34.28
CA VAL A 674 32.97 -33.98 34.85
C VAL A 674 34.49 -33.96 34.70
N GLU A 675 35.20 -33.78 35.81
CA GLU A 675 36.67 -33.75 35.86
C GLU A 675 37.28 -35.13 36.11
#